data_AF-A0A7C3RJJ9-F1
#
_entry.id   AF-A0A7C3RJJ9-F1
#
_cell.length_a   1.000
_cell.length_b   1.000
_cell.length_c   1.000
_cell.angle_alpha   90.00
_cell.angle_beta   90.00
_cell.angle_gamma   90.00
#
_symmetry.space_group_name_H-M   'P 1'
#
loop_
_entity.id
_entity.type
_entity.pdbx_description
1 polymer ?
#
loop_
_entity_poly.entity_id
_entity_poly.type
_entity_poly.pdbx_seq_one_letter_code
_entity_poly.pdbx_strand_id
1 'polypeptide(L)'
;MNRCIAKLVPWLLLTLFAAQFVLVFVPPTEHGFHYRNLGLIPVVYNGRVQPLDTLARNTLRQIRRATTVPLDETRSFQLWRRPKKLDATAWLAEVLLNPTVADTRRIFMIHNPELMNALDLDSMGVQRSGLFYFSFNELTNAFHKIASEARLAASVEPQTRTVYQKQVLELSNALAVYQQLKNSLQPDDATNFVTELAMFEDSISPGTAALKARSAGADFDRAALDRFVGFLARYEHMSRACAALIVPPEPADPPDNWRSIGQVLFDSGVRTGKIPLQVKLLAQMADAFRQSDCAAFNHALQAYLAWLKTNAGHVLAKAKTELFYNRLEPFLRALKIYLGAFVLATVAMLTVHVWPTGSDTIRRSAFWLATLAFVLHTTGLTLRMWIERRPPVTNLYSSAVFVGWVAVLLGLLIERRWRVGIGTAAGALIGFATLIIAHNLSLGSDTMEALRAVLDTNFWLAAHVVTITLGYGAVFMAGLLGIAYVLLGLFTTFLSLNLGSRTNCAVLAKEKPHSRPVSPEIAVPGTVHHPVTNLGDALLNMVYGTVCFALLFSFTGTVLGGLWADRAWGRFWGWDPKENGALMVVLWNALVLHALRAGLVRERGLANLAIFGNVVTSFSWFGVNMLGVGLHSYGFMEGGFKWLLLFVASQLLVIVLGTLPKKLWRSYRKAA
;
A
#
# COMPACT_ATOMS: atom_id res chain seq x y z
N MET A 1 22.24 17.03 32.09
CA MET A 1 22.50 17.10 30.64
C MET A 1 22.86 18.55 30.28
N ASN A 2 24.03 18.81 29.69
CA ASN A 2 24.42 20.15 29.25
C ASN A 2 23.37 20.71 28.27
N ARG A 3 22.94 21.97 28.44
CA ARG A 3 21.91 22.62 27.59
C ARG A 3 22.27 22.59 26.10
N CYS A 4 23.56 22.59 25.76
CA CYS A 4 24.03 22.45 24.37
C CYS A 4 23.76 21.04 23.82
N ILE A 5 24.08 19.99 24.58
CA ILE A 5 23.82 18.59 24.20
C ILE A 5 22.30 18.37 24.02
N ALA A 6 21.49 18.90 24.94
CA ALA A 6 20.03 18.82 24.90
C ALA A 6 19.39 19.44 23.63
N LYS A 7 20.05 20.44 23.02
CA LYS A 7 19.62 21.05 21.75
C LYS A 7 20.11 20.29 20.52
N LEU A 8 21.21 19.54 20.62
CA LEU A 8 21.80 18.78 19.52
C LEU A 8 21.13 17.41 19.30
N VAL A 9 20.65 16.76 20.36
CA VAL A 9 20.03 15.42 20.30
C VAL A 9 18.91 15.30 19.24
N PRO A 10 17.94 16.23 19.14
CA PRO A 10 16.90 16.14 18.11
C PRO A 10 17.47 16.17 16.69
N TRP A 11 18.51 16.96 16.46
CA TRP A 11 19.18 17.06 15.17
C TRP A 11 20.00 15.81 14.86
N LEU A 12 20.70 15.25 15.84
CA LEU A 12 21.44 13.98 15.68
C LEU A 12 20.52 12.80 15.35
N LEU A 13 19.36 12.71 16.00
CA LEU A 13 18.36 11.69 15.68
C LEU A 13 17.77 11.92 14.29
N LEU A 14 17.44 13.17 13.95
CA LEU A 14 16.94 13.51 12.63
C LEU A 14 17.96 13.16 11.54
N THR A 15 19.24 13.51 11.72
CA THR A 15 20.30 13.21 10.74
C THR A 15 20.54 11.71 10.63
N LEU A 16 20.52 10.95 11.72
CA LEU A 16 20.66 9.50 11.69
C LEU A 16 19.55 8.82 10.87
N PHE A 17 18.29 9.20 11.09
CA PHE A 17 17.17 8.66 10.32
C PHE A 17 17.13 9.19 8.88
N ALA A 18 17.51 10.46 8.65
CA ALA A 18 17.60 11.03 7.30
C ALA A 18 18.76 10.44 6.49
N ALA A 19 19.89 10.09 7.11
CA ALA A 19 21.02 9.46 6.42
C ALA A 19 20.64 8.10 5.82
N GLN A 20 19.80 7.31 6.51
CA GLN A 20 19.25 6.05 5.96
C GLN A 20 18.41 6.27 4.69
N PHE A 21 17.87 7.46 4.48
CA PHE A 21 17.13 7.83 3.27
C PHE A 21 18.07 8.27 2.14
N VAL A 22 19.11 9.05 2.43
CA VAL A 22 20.11 9.46 1.43
C VAL A 22 20.80 8.25 0.79
N LEU A 23 21.03 7.19 1.57
CA LEU A 23 21.62 5.94 1.07
C LEU A 23 20.80 5.24 -0.04
N VAL A 24 19.51 5.56 -0.22
CA VAL A 24 18.71 5.00 -1.34
C VAL A 24 19.10 5.60 -2.68
N PHE A 25 19.54 6.86 -2.68
CA PHE A 25 19.96 7.55 -3.89
C PHE A 25 21.33 7.08 -4.38
N VAL A 26 22.10 6.43 -3.51
CA VAL A 26 23.37 5.82 -3.89
C VAL A 26 23.09 4.49 -4.59
N PRO A 27 23.37 4.36 -5.91
CA PRO A 27 23.19 3.10 -6.60
C PRO A 27 24.16 2.05 -6.03
N PRO A 28 23.69 0.89 -5.55
CA PRO A 28 24.61 -0.19 -5.19
C PRO A 28 25.36 -0.65 -6.43
N THR A 29 26.64 -0.98 -6.27
CA THR A 29 27.42 -1.64 -7.32
C THR A 29 26.91 -3.06 -7.49
N GLU A 30 26.43 -3.41 -8.69
CA GLU A 30 26.01 -4.78 -9.00
C GLU A 30 27.21 -5.57 -9.53
N HIS A 31 27.48 -6.73 -8.92
CA HIS A 31 28.45 -7.70 -9.40
C HIS A 31 27.68 -8.88 -10.00
N GLY A 32 28.05 -9.33 -11.21
CA GLY A 32 27.33 -10.39 -11.94
C GLY A 32 26.20 -9.84 -12.82
N PHE A 33 25.02 -10.46 -12.77
CA PHE A 33 23.85 -10.04 -13.54
C PHE A 33 23.30 -8.70 -13.05
N HIS A 34 23.05 -7.76 -13.96
CA HIS A 34 22.50 -6.44 -13.65
C HIS A 34 20.97 -6.47 -13.44
N TYR A 35 20.49 -7.13 -12.38
CA TYR A 35 19.07 -7.29 -12.09
C TYR A 35 18.33 -5.96 -11.93
N ARG A 36 18.98 -4.89 -11.47
CA ARG A 36 18.35 -3.55 -11.45
C ARG A 36 17.96 -3.08 -12.83
N ASN A 37 18.86 -3.24 -13.79
CA ASN A 37 18.64 -2.81 -15.16
C ASN A 37 17.60 -3.70 -15.85
N LEU A 38 17.59 -5.00 -15.52
CA LEU A 38 16.54 -5.92 -15.98
C LEU A 38 15.18 -5.48 -15.44
N GLY A 39 15.11 -5.06 -14.18
CA GLY A 39 13.91 -4.53 -13.55
C GLY A 39 13.33 -3.27 -14.22
N LEU A 40 14.09 -2.57 -15.06
CA LEU A 40 13.62 -1.40 -15.80
C LEU A 40 12.81 -1.74 -17.06
N ILE A 41 12.86 -2.98 -17.54
CA ILE A 41 12.11 -3.39 -18.74
C ILE A 41 10.62 -3.12 -18.48
N PRO A 42 9.96 -2.27 -19.27
CA PRO A 42 8.54 -2.02 -19.10
C PRO A 42 7.72 -3.17 -19.67
N VAL A 43 6.66 -3.53 -18.97
CA VAL A 43 5.72 -4.59 -19.34
C VAL A 43 4.29 -4.14 -19.07
N VAL A 44 3.33 -4.72 -19.77
CA VAL A 44 1.91 -4.60 -19.43
C VAL A 44 1.46 -5.86 -18.71
N TYR A 45 0.93 -5.67 -17.50
CA TYR A 45 0.31 -6.72 -16.70
C TYR A 45 -0.92 -6.13 -16.00
N ASN A 46 -2.03 -6.88 -15.98
CA ASN A 46 -3.34 -6.42 -15.50
C ASN A 46 -3.78 -5.06 -16.09
N GLY A 47 -3.52 -4.84 -17.39
CA GLY A 47 -3.94 -3.64 -18.10
C GLY A 47 -3.13 -2.36 -17.79
N ARG A 48 -2.03 -2.45 -17.04
CA ARG A 48 -1.17 -1.30 -16.70
C ARG A 48 0.27 -1.52 -17.14
N VAL A 49 0.85 -0.49 -17.77
CA VAL A 49 2.29 -0.41 -18.04
C VAL A 49 3.05 -0.16 -16.74
N GLN A 50 3.96 -1.08 -16.40
CA GLN A 50 4.75 -1.11 -15.17
C GLN A 50 6.16 -1.69 -15.42
N PRO A 51 7.18 -1.42 -14.60
CA PRO A 51 8.47 -2.07 -14.73
C PRO A 51 8.41 -3.56 -14.35
N LEU A 52 9.32 -4.35 -14.91
CA LEU A 52 9.48 -5.77 -14.60
C LEU A 52 9.73 -6.02 -13.10
N ASP A 53 10.39 -5.07 -12.41
CA ASP A 53 10.55 -5.11 -10.95
C ASP A 53 9.19 -5.09 -10.21
N THR A 54 8.22 -4.28 -10.65
CA THR A 54 6.88 -4.27 -10.03
C THR A 54 6.15 -5.59 -10.31
N LEU A 55 6.19 -6.08 -11.55
CA LEU A 55 5.64 -7.39 -11.90
C LEU A 55 6.22 -8.48 -10.98
N ALA A 56 7.54 -8.49 -10.81
CA ALA A 56 8.23 -9.46 -9.96
C ALA A 56 7.79 -9.37 -8.50
N ARG A 57 7.74 -8.16 -7.92
CA ARG A 57 7.33 -7.96 -6.53
C ARG A 57 5.89 -8.38 -6.29
N ASN A 58 4.98 -8.04 -7.20
CA ASN A 58 3.55 -8.31 -7.04
C ASN A 58 3.24 -9.79 -7.23
N THR A 59 3.77 -10.43 -8.27
CA THR A 59 3.56 -11.87 -8.50
C THR A 59 4.22 -12.72 -7.40
N LEU A 60 5.41 -12.35 -6.93
CA LEU A 60 6.04 -13.07 -5.81
C LEU A 60 5.27 -12.88 -4.50
N ARG A 61 4.69 -11.70 -4.23
CA ARG A 61 3.77 -11.50 -3.10
C ARG A 61 2.51 -12.34 -3.25
N GLN A 62 1.94 -12.42 -4.44
CA GLN A 62 0.76 -13.25 -4.72
C GLN A 62 1.04 -14.74 -4.46
N ILE A 63 2.21 -15.25 -4.87
CA ILE A 63 2.57 -16.68 -4.75
C ILE A 63 3.09 -17.02 -3.34
N ARG A 64 3.95 -16.16 -2.76
CA ARG A 64 4.74 -16.46 -1.54
C ARG A 64 4.35 -15.61 -0.32
N ARG A 65 3.55 -14.56 -0.49
CA ARG A 65 3.29 -13.49 0.50
C ARG A 65 4.57 -12.77 0.98
N ALA A 66 5.59 -12.73 0.12
CA ALA A 66 6.87 -12.09 0.40
C ALA A 66 7.49 -11.53 -0.90
N THR A 67 8.49 -10.66 -0.78
CA THR A 67 9.22 -10.08 -1.93
C THR A 67 10.61 -10.69 -2.14
N THR A 68 10.96 -11.74 -1.38
CA THR A 68 12.26 -12.41 -1.50
C THR A 68 12.10 -13.92 -1.38
N VAL A 69 13.00 -14.67 -2.03
CA VAL A 69 13.08 -16.13 -1.95
C VAL A 69 14.34 -16.52 -1.18
N PRO A 70 14.25 -17.29 -0.09
CA PRO A 70 15.43 -17.77 0.61
C PRO A 70 16.15 -18.83 -0.21
N LEU A 71 17.48 -18.71 -0.37
CA LEU A 71 18.32 -19.70 -1.04
C LEU A 71 18.88 -20.74 -0.06
N ASP A 72 19.08 -20.35 1.20
CA ASP A 72 19.56 -21.24 2.26
C ASP A 72 18.44 -21.60 3.26
N GLU A 73 18.49 -22.83 3.77
CA GLU A 73 17.69 -23.32 4.90
C GLU A 73 18.43 -23.09 6.23
N THR A 74 18.81 -21.84 6.54
CA THR A 74 19.38 -21.55 7.86
C THR A 74 18.28 -21.43 8.91
N ARG A 75 18.48 -22.08 10.07
CA ARG A 75 17.61 -21.90 11.24
C ARG A 75 17.72 -20.46 11.75
N SER A 76 16.57 -19.87 12.10
CA SER A 76 16.36 -18.46 12.48
C SER A 76 17.19 -17.97 13.69
N PHE A 77 17.86 -18.86 14.43
CA PHE A 77 18.65 -18.54 15.62
C PHE A 77 20.14 -18.19 15.38
N GLN A 78 20.64 -18.27 14.14
CA GLN A 78 22.00 -17.81 13.83
C GLN A 78 22.04 -16.27 13.71
N LEU A 79 22.16 -15.59 14.86
CA LEU A 79 22.11 -14.12 15.01
C LEU A 79 23.06 -13.34 14.06
N TRP A 80 24.15 -13.98 13.60
CA TRP A 80 25.24 -13.35 12.86
C TRP A 80 25.35 -13.76 11.38
N ARG A 81 24.55 -14.73 10.90
CA ARG A 81 24.61 -15.18 9.50
C ARG A 81 23.36 -14.73 8.75
N ARG A 82 23.52 -13.80 7.80
CA ARG A 82 22.42 -13.40 6.90
C ARG A 82 22.25 -14.48 5.83
N PRO A 83 21.13 -15.22 5.78
CA PRO A 83 20.90 -16.20 4.72
C PRO A 83 20.96 -15.53 3.35
N LYS A 84 21.52 -16.22 2.35
CA LYS A 84 21.42 -15.75 0.97
C LYS A 84 19.94 -15.75 0.56
N LYS A 85 19.50 -14.64 -0.05
CA LYS A 85 18.15 -14.45 -0.54
C LYS A 85 18.20 -13.94 -1.97
N LEU A 86 17.28 -14.42 -2.77
CA LEU A 86 17.00 -13.92 -4.10
C LEU A 86 15.97 -12.78 -3.98
N ASP A 87 16.29 -11.62 -4.55
CA ASP A 87 15.32 -10.52 -4.67
C ASP A 87 14.26 -10.86 -5.72
N ALA A 88 13.11 -10.19 -5.68
CA ALA A 88 11.98 -10.47 -6.57
C ALA A 88 12.38 -10.45 -8.05
N THR A 89 13.13 -9.43 -8.50
CA THR A 89 13.55 -9.31 -9.91
C THR A 89 14.51 -10.42 -10.33
N ALA A 90 15.38 -10.88 -9.43
CA ALA A 90 16.27 -12.00 -9.71
C ALA A 90 15.51 -13.33 -9.75
N TRP A 91 14.50 -13.51 -8.89
CA TRP A 91 13.59 -14.65 -8.95
C TRP A 91 12.80 -14.66 -10.27
N LEU A 92 12.23 -13.53 -10.66
CA LEU A 92 11.50 -13.44 -11.92
C LEU A 92 12.42 -13.69 -13.12
N ALA A 93 13.68 -13.25 -13.06
CA ALA A 93 14.68 -13.59 -14.08
C ALA A 93 14.87 -15.11 -14.20
N GLU A 94 14.97 -15.85 -13.09
CA GLU A 94 15.01 -17.32 -13.13
C GLU A 94 13.73 -17.88 -13.78
N VAL A 95 12.54 -17.40 -13.40
CA VAL A 95 11.27 -17.89 -13.96
C VAL A 95 11.17 -17.64 -15.47
N LEU A 96 11.61 -16.48 -15.95
CA LEU A 96 11.53 -16.09 -17.36
C LEU A 96 12.62 -16.73 -18.22
N LEU A 97 13.84 -16.83 -17.68
CA LEU A 97 15.04 -17.11 -18.48
C LEU A 97 15.61 -18.51 -18.22
N ASN A 98 15.33 -19.11 -17.06
CA ASN A 98 15.79 -20.45 -16.70
C ASN A 98 14.77 -21.20 -15.80
N PRO A 99 13.60 -21.58 -16.36
CA PRO A 99 12.51 -22.15 -15.57
C PRO A 99 12.90 -23.42 -14.80
N THR A 100 13.81 -24.24 -15.33
CA THR A 100 14.25 -25.49 -14.69
C THR A 100 14.87 -25.25 -13.31
N VAL A 101 15.62 -24.15 -13.13
CA VAL A 101 16.15 -23.74 -11.82
C VAL A 101 15.04 -23.15 -10.96
N ALA A 102 14.19 -22.30 -11.55
CA ALA A 102 13.08 -21.66 -10.85
C ALA A 102 12.08 -22.68 -10.28
N ASP A 103 11.84 -23.78 -10.98
CA ASP A 103 10.88 -24.82 -10.62
C ASP A 103 11.29 -25.58 -9.34
N THR A 104 12.58 -25.52 -8.97
CA THR A 104 13.11 -26.08 -7.71
C THR A 104 12.90 -25.17 -6.49
N ARG A 105 12.52 -23.90 -6.71
CA ARG A 105 12.40 -22.92 -5.64
C ARG A 105 11.11 -23.15 -4.85
N ARG A 106 11.22 -23.37 -3.53
CA ARG A 106 10.08 -23.56 -2.63
C ARG A 106 9.37 -22.23 -2.32
N ILE A 107 8.47 -21.82 -3.19
CA ILE A 107 7.76 -20.52 -3.12
C ILE A 107 6.26 -20.64 -2.90
N PHE A 108 5.64 -21.79 -3.20
CA PHE A 108 4.20 -22.00 -3.08
C PHE A 108 3.83 -22.27 -1.64
N MET A 109 3.04 -21.38 -1.04
CA MET A 109 2.62 -21.50 0.36
C MET A 109 1.36 -22.36 0.48
N ILE A 110 1.41 -23.39 1.33
CA ILE A 110 0.23 -24.13 1.78
C ILE A 110 0.23 -24.12 3.32
N HIS A 111 -0.90 -23.80 3.92
CA HIS A 111 -1.04 -23.65 5.37
C HIS A 111 -2.28 -24.33 5.95
N ASN A 112 -3.21 -24.83 5.12
CA ASN A 112 -4.31 -25.67 5.57
C ASN A 112 -3.83 -27.14 5.59
N PRO A 113 -3.79 -27.78 6.78
CA PRO A 113 -3.44 -29.19 6.91
C PRO A 113 -4.33 -30.13 6.09
N GLU A 114 -5.64 -29.85 5.99
CA GLU A 114 -6.59 -30.65 5.20
C GLU A 114 -6.21 -30.66 3.72
N LEU A 115 -5.75 -29.51 3.19
CA LEU A 115 -5.30 -29.41 1.82
C LEU A 115 -3.97 -30.14 1.59
N MET A 116 -3.04 -30.08 2.53
CA MET A 116 -1.79 -30.84 2.42
C MET A 116 -2.06 -32.34 2.40
N ASN A 117 -2.95 -32.81 3.27
CA ASN A 117 -3.35 -34.21 3.31
C ASN A 117 -4.06 -34.65 2.03
N ALA A 118 -5.03 -33.86 1.55
CA ALA A 118 -5.76 -34.17 0.31
C ALA A 118 -4.86 -34.23 -0.93
N LEU A 119 -3.76 -33.48 -0.93
CA LEU A 119 -2.77 -33.45 -2.00
C LEU A 119 -1.60 -34.42 -1.79
N ASP A 120 -1.62 -35.23 -0.72
CA ASP A 120 -0.55 -36.15 -0.34
C ASP A 120 0.82 -35.46 -0.14
N LEU A 121 0.82 -34.25 0.44
CA LEU A 121 2.00 -33.39 0.60
C LEU A 121 2.61 -33.41 2.02
N ASP A 122 2.06 -34.19 2.95
CA ASP A 122 2.38 -34.14 4.39
C ASP A 122 3.86 -34.40 4.72
N SER A 123 4.58 -35.14 3.87
CA SER A 123 6.00 -35.45 4.03
C SER A 123 6.95 -34.60 3.16
N MET A 124 6.43 -33.59 2.44
CA MET A 124 7.18 -32.78 1.49
C MET A 124 7.27 -31.30 1.90
N GLY A 125 8.15 -30.55 1.23
CA GLY A 125 8.30 -29.10 1.43
C GLY A 125 9.11 -28.70 2.67
N VAL A 126 9.08 -27.41 3.01
CA VAL A 126 9.82 -26.83 4.15
C VAL A 126 8.89 -26.03 5.03
N GLN A 127 8.92 -26.34 6.33
CA GLN A 127 8.20 -25.57 7.33
C GLN A 127 9.01 -24.34 7.77
N ARG A 128 8.40 -23.15 7.71
CA ARG A 128 8.95 -21.91 8.26
C ARG A 128 7.89 -21.15 9.03
N SER A 129 8.11 -20.97 10.33
CA SER A 129 7.19 -20.24 11.23
C SER A 129 5.74 -20.76 11.18
N GLY A 130 5.56 -22.07 11.03
CA GLY A 130 4.23 -22.70 10.94
C GLY A 130 3.59 -22.70 9.53
N LEU A 131 4.26 -22.16 8.51
CA LEU A 131 3.81 -22.19 7.11
C LEU A 131 4.65 -23.18 6.30
N PHE A 132 4.02 -23.94 5.40
CA PHE A 132 4.71 -24.89 4.53
C PHE A 132 4.92 -24.30 3.14
N TYR A 133 6.12 -24.50 2.59
CA TYR A 133 6.50 -24.03 1.27
C TYR A 133 6.92 -25.19 0.37
N PHE A 134 6.36 -25.22 -0.83
CA PHE A 134 6.60 -26.25 -1.84
C PHE A 134 7.15 -25.61 -3.12
N SER A 135 7.92 -26.40 -3.86
CA SER A 135 8.43 -26.06 -5.19
C SER A 135 7.44 -26.46 -6.28
N PHE A 136 7.61 -25.95 -7.50
CA PHE A 136 6.76 -26.31 -8.63
C PHE A 136 6.88 -27.81 -8.95
N ASN A 137 8.11 -28.34 -8.91
CA ASN A 137 8.40 -29.76 -9.15
C ASN A 137 7.71 -30.67 -8.12
N GLU A 138 7.73 -30.30 -6.83
CA GLU A 138 7.07 -31.07 -5.77
C GLU A 138 5.54 -31.12 -5.96
N LEU A 139 4.94 -30.09 -6.57
CA LEU A 139 3.49 -30.00 -6.79
C LEU A 139 3.01 -30.64 -8.09
N THR A 140 3.90 -31.00 -9.00
CA THR A 140 3.55 -31.43 -10.38
C THR A 140 2.60 -32.63 -10.40
N ASN A 141 2.83 -33.62 -9.53
CA ASN A 141 1.96 -34.79 -9.41
C ASN A 141 0.56 -34.46 -8.87
N ALA A 142 0.41 -33.32 -8.18
CA ALA A 142 -0.84 -32.87 -7.59
C ALA A 142 -1.64 -31.91 -8.50
N PHE A 143 -1.10 -31.47 -9.64
CA PHE A 143 -1.75 -30.45 -10.49
C PHE A 143 -3.16 -30.81 -10.93
N HIS A 144 -3.40 -32.07 -11.32
CA HIS A 144 -4.73 -32.49 -11.72
C HIS A 144 -5.73 -32.40 -10.56
N LYS A 145 -5.33 -32.85 -9.35
CA LYS A 145 -6.15 -32.74 -8.13
C LYS A 145 -6.41 -31.29 -7.75
N ILE A 146 -5.38 -30.44 -7.79
CA ILE A 146 -5.52 -29.00 -7.50
C ILE A 146 -6.51 -28.35 -8.47
N ALA A 147 -6.40 -28.65 -9.77
CA ALA A 147 -7.29 -28.10 -10.79
C ALA A 147 -8.73 -28.62 -10.69
N SER A 148 -8.97 -29.86 -10.25
CA SER A 148 -10.32 -30.36 -9.99
C SER A 148 -10.94 -29.70 -8.76
N GLU A 149 -10.21 -29.64 -7.65
CA GLU A 149 -10.66 -28.99 -6.41
C GLU A 149 -10.93 -27.50 -6.63
N ALA A 150 -10.08 -26.82 -7.40
CA ALA A 150 -10.26 -25.40 -7.72
C ALA A 150 -11.53 -25.14 -8.55
N ARG A 151 -11.88 -26.03 -9.48
CA ARG A 151 -13.14 -25.93 -10.24
C ARG A 151 -14.35 -26.08 -9.33
N LEU A 152 -14.31 -27.01 -8.39
CA LEU A 152 -15.37 -27.18 -7.38
C LEU A 152 -15.48 -25.95 -6.48
N ALA A 153 -14.35 -25.47 -5.94
CA ALA A 153 -14.31 -24.27 -5.10
C ALA A 153 -14.78 -23.00 -5.84
N ALA A 154 -14.51 -22.89 -7.15
CA ALA A 154 -14.93 -21.76 -7.96
C ALA A 154 -16.45 -21.69 -8.14
N SER A 155 -17.15 -22.84 -8.17
CA SER A 155 -18.62 -22.90 -8.26
C SER A 155 -19.34 -22.45 -6.97
N VAL A 156 -18.63 -22.37 -5.84
CA VAL A 156 -19.17 -21.87 -4.59
C VAL A 156 -19.09 -20.34 -4.57
N GLU A 157 -20.16 -19.70 -4.08
CA GLU A 157 -20.22 -18.25 -3.94
C GLU A 157 -19.07 -17.73 -3.06
N PRO A 158 -18.34 -16.66 -3.46
CA PRO A 158 -17.13 -16.21 -2.76
C PRO A 158 -17.27 -16.07 -1.23
N GLN A 159 -18.42 -15.58 -0.78
CA GLN A 159 -18.69 -15.25 0.62
C GLN A 159 -18.90 -16.48 1.52
N THR A 160 -19.34 -17.60 0.93
CA THR A 160 -19.63 -18.85 1.65
C THR A 160 -18.50 -19.87 1.55
N ARG A 161 -17.44 -19.56 0.80
CA ARG A 161 -16.28 -20.44 0.64
C ARG A 161 -15.60 -20.73 1.97
N THR A 162 -15.30 -22.00 2.20
CA THR A 162 -14.52 -22.44 3.36
C THR A 162 -13.06 -21.99 3.24
N VAL A 163 -12.32 -22.02 4.36
CA VAL A 163 -10.87 -21.72 4.36
C VAL A 163 -10.10 -22.66 3.43
N TYR A 164 -10.48 -23.94 3.38
CA TYR A 164 -9.98 -24.92 2.43
C TYR A 164 -10.19 -24.48 0.97
N GLN A 165 -11.44 -24.19 0.58
CA GLN A 165 -11.78 -23.80 -0.79
C GLN A 165 -11.05 -22.53 -1.24
N LYS A 166 -10.91 -21.56 -0.34
CA LYS A 166 -10.14 -20.33 -0.61
C LYS A 166 -8.68 -20.64 -0.88
N GLN A 167 -8.07 -21.49 -0.05
CA GLN A 167 -6.66 -21.83 -0.24
C GLN A 167 -6.41 -22.65 -1.51
N VAL A 168 -7.32 -23.55 -1.88
CA VAL A 168 -7.26 -24.27 -3.16
C VAL A 168 -7.25 -23.28 -4.33
N LEU A 169 -8.16 -22.30 -4.32
CA LEU A 169 -8.22 -21.27 -5.37
C LEU A 169 -6.97 -20.39 -5.39
N GLU A 170 -6.45 -19.98 -4.22
CA GLU A 170 -5.20 -19.23 -4.10
C GLU A 170 -4.03 -20.01 -4.70
N LEU A 171 -3.88 -21.29 -4.36
CA LEU A 171 -2.82 -22.16 -4.88
C LEU A 171 -2.95 -22.37 -6.40
N SER A 172 -4.16 -22.66 -6.88
CA SER A 172 -4.42 -22.83 -8.32
C SER A 172 -4.11 -21.56 -9.12
N ASN A 173 -4.47 -20.39 -8.59
CA ASN A 173 -4.18 -19.11 -9.23
C ASN A 173 -2.66 -18.82 -9.20
N ALA A 174 -1.98 -19.09 -8.09
CA ALA A 174 -0.53 -18.96 -7.99
C ALA A 174 0.22 -19.83 -9.01
N LEU A 175 -0.22 -21.09 -9.19
CA LEU A 175 0.33 -22.00 -10.21
C LEU A 175 0.07 -21.50 -11.63
N ALA A 176 -1.15 -21.02 -11.92
CA ALA A 176 -1.50 -20.48 -13.22
C ALA A 176 -0.64 -19.26 -13.59
N VAL A 177 -0.52 -18.29 -12.67
CA VAL A 177 0.34 -17.11 -12.87
C VAL A 177 1.80 -17.52 -13.07
N TYR A 178 2.31 -18.48 -12.28
CA TYR A 178 3.67 -18.96 -12.43
C TYR A 178 3.94 -19.59 -13.80
N GLN A 179 3.05 -20.48 -14.26
CA GLN A 179 3.15 -21.09 -15.59
C GLN A 179 3.05 -20.05 -16.71
N GLN A 180 2.22 -19.01 -16.53
CA GLN A 180 2.10 -17.93 -17.48
C GLN A 180 3.36 -17.04 -17.54
N LEU A 181 4.01 -16.81 -16.40
CA LEU A 181 5.28 -16.12 -16.34
C LEU A 181 6.35 -16.87 -17.13
N LYS A 182 6.47 -18.20 -16.98
CA LYS A 182 7.44 -19.03 -17.73
C LYS A 182 7.37 -18.82 -19.25
N ASN A 183 6.16 -18.60 -19.78
CA ASN A 183 5.90 -18.42 -21.21
C ASN A 183 5.88 -16.94 -21.68
N SER A 184 6.27 -16.00 -20.82
CA SER A 184 6.17 -14.57 -21.17
C SER A 184 7.34 -14.04 -22.02
N LEU A 185 8.55 -14.62 -21.87
CA LEU A 185 9.75 -14.18 -22.60
C LEU A 185 10.19 -15.15 -23.70
N GLN A 186 10.06 -16.44 -23.44
CA GLN A 186 10.40 -17.53 -24.34
C GLN A 186 9.45 -18.72 -24.05
N PRO A 187 9.34 -19.72 -24.93
CA PRO A 187 8.71 -20.98 -24.58
C PRO A 187 9.37 -21.60 -23.34
N ASP A 188 8.58 -22.19 -22.44
CA ASP A 188 9.08 -22.69 -21.15
C ASP A 188 10.04 -23.89 -21.25
N ASP A 189 9.98 -24.63 -22.35
CA ASP A 189 10.85 -25.75 -22.72
C ASP A 189 12.04 -25.34 -23.62
N ALA A 190 12.20 -24.05 -23.96
CA ALA A 190 13.28 -23.58 -24.82
C ALA A 190 14.66 -23.81 -24.17
N THR A 191 15.57 -24.46 -24.90
CA THR A 191 16.96 -24.72 -24.45
C THR A 191 17.95 -23.69 -24.99
N ASN A 192 17.78 -23.28 -26.25
CA ASN A 192 18.54 -22.25 -26.93
C ASN A 192 17.59 -21.46 -27.83
N PHE A 193 17.14 -20.31 -27.35
CA PHE A 193 16.09 -19.56 -28.01
C PHE A 193 16.61 -18.83 -29.24
N VAL A 194 17.86 -18.35 -29.24
CA VAL A 194 18.49 -17.72 -30.42
C VAL A 194 18.53 -18.69 -31.61
N THR A 195 18.92 -19.96 -31.38
CA THR A 195 18.91 -20.98 -32.42
C THR A 195 17.50 -21.32 -32.89
N GLU A 196 16.53 -21.42 -31.98
CA GLU A 196 15.12 -21.65 -32.34
C GLU A 196 14.58 -20.52 -33.22
N LEU A 197 14.88 -19.26 -32.89
CA LEU A 197 14.49 -18.10 -33.69
C LEU A 197 15.14 -18.11 -35.09
N ALA A 198 16.40 -18.52 -35.21
CA ALA A 198 17.07 -18.64 -36.51
C ALA A 198 16.42 -19.72 -37.38
N MET A 199 16.15 -20.90 -36.80
CA MET A 199 15.44 -21.98 -37.49
C MET A 199 14.03 -21.56 -37.92
N PHE A 200 13.34 -20.78 -37.10
CA PHE A 200 12.06 -20.22 -37.47
C PHE A 200 12.18 -19.25 -38.64
N GLU A 201 13.09 -18.28 -38.58
CA GLU A 201 13.31 -17.28 -39.65
C GLU A 201 13.64 -17.95 -41.00
N ASP A 202 14.48 -18.99 -40.99
CA ASP A 202 14.81 -19.81 -42.16
C ASP A 202 13.59 -20.60 -42.71
N SER A 203 12.65 -20.97 -41.85
CA SER A 203 11.44 -21.71 -42.23
C SER A 203 10.35 -20.84 -42.87
N ILE A 204 10.39 -19.51 -42.70
CA ILE A 204 9.31 -18.61 -43.13
C ILE A 204 9.13 -18.63 -44.66
N SER A 205 10.20 -18.43 -45.42
CA SER A 205 10.11 -18.33 -46.88
C SER A 205 9.66 -19.66 -47.52
N PRO A 206 10.28 -20.81 -47.21
CA PRO A 206 9.80 -22.11 -47.70
C PRO A 206 8.38 -22.46 -47.22
N GLY A 207 8.06 -22.17 -45.95
CA GLY A 207 6.76 -22.48 -45.36
C GLY A 207 5.61 -21.67 -45.96
N THR A 208 5.81 -20.37 -46.17
CA THR A 208 4.81 -19.50 -46.83
C THR A 208 4.63 -19.84 -48.30
N ALA A 209 5.69 -20.24 -49.01
CA ALA A 209 5.60 -20.74 -50.38
C ALA A 209 4.80 -22.06 -50.45
N ALA A 210 5.08 -23.01 -49.56
CA ALA A 210 4.35 -24.27 -49.47
C ALA A 210 2.87 -24.06 -49.10
N LEU A 211 2.57 -23.11 -48.21
CA LEU A 211 1.20 -22.74 -47.85
C LEU A 211 0.42 -22.15 -49.04
N LYS A 212 1.05 -21.25 -49.80
CA LYS A 212 0.45 -20.68 -51.03
C LYS A 212 0.22 -21.77 -52.08
N ALA A 213 1.20 -22.63 -52.33
CA ALA A 213 1.07 -23.74 -53.27
C ALA A 213 -0.06 -24.71 -52.88
N ARG A 214 -0.17 -25.07 -51.60
CA ARG A 214 -1.29 -25.85 -51.07
C ARG A 214 -2.64 -25.18 -51.32
N SER A 215 -2.75 -23.86 -51.09
CA SER A 215 -4.01 -23.13 -51.32
C SER A 215 -4.40 -23.05 -52.79
N ALA A 216 -3.42 -23.10 -53.70
CA ALA A 216 -3.61 -23.11 -55.14
C ALA A 216 -3.82 -24.52 -55.73
N GLY A 217 -3.81 -25.58 -54.89
CA GLY A 217 -3.92 -26.97 -55.34
C GLY A 217 -2.69 -27.50 -56.08
N ALA A 218 -1.54 -26.84 -55.95
CA ALA A 218 -0.27 -27.26 -56.56
C ALA A 218 0.52 -28.19 -55.62
N ASP A 219 1.50 -28.92 -56.17
CA ASP A 219 2.46 -29.68 -55.37
C ASP A 219 3.27 -28.74 -54.47
N PHE A 220 3.49 -29.17 -53.22
CA PHE A 220 4.18 -28.36 -52.21
C PHE A 220 5.07 -29.23 -51.32
N ASP A 221 6.12 -28.62 -50.76
CA ASP A 221 6.96 -29.28 -49.76
C ASP A 221 6.20 -29.38 -48.43
N ARG A 222 5.68 -30.58 -48.16
CA ARG A 222 4.94 -30.88 -46.92
C ARG A 222 5.80 -30.71 -45.67
N ALA A 223 7.09 -31.08 -45.74
CA ALA A 223 7.98 -30.99 -44.58
C ALA A 223 8.30 -29.52 -44.25
N ALA A 224 8.46 -28.67 -45.27
CA ALA A 224 8.59 -27.22 -45.07
C ALA A 224 7.33 -26.61 -44.45
N LEU A 225 6.14 -27.02 -44.92
CA LEU A 225 4.87 -26.57 -44.37
C LEU A 225 4.69 -27.00 -42.91
N ASP A 226 4.93 -28.27 -42.59
CA ASP A 226 4.77 -28.82 -41.25
C ASP A 226 5.72 -28.16 -40.24
N ARG A 227 6.98 -27.91 -40.62
CA ARG A 227 7.94 -27.16 -39.78
C ARG A 227 7.45 -25.74 -39.49
N PHE A 228 7.02 -25.01 -40.52
CA PHE A 228 6.55 -23.64 -40.37
C PHE A 228 5.27 -23.55 -39.52
N VAL A 229 4.29 -24.43 -39.76
CA VAL A 229 3.06 -24.49 -38.97
C VAL A 229 3.35 -24.89 -37.52
N GLY A 230 4.32 -25.78 -37.28
CA GLY A 230 4.77 -26.15 -35.94
C GLY A 230 5.26 -24.94 -35.13
N PHE A 231 6.10 -24.09 -35.74
CA PHE A 231 6.53 -22.85 -35.10
C PHE A 231 5.36 -21.88 -34.85
N LEU A 232 4.45 -21.70 -35.82
CA LEU A 232 3.29 -20.83 -35.64
C LEU A 232 2.40 -21.31 -34.48
N ALA A 233 2.11 -22.60 -34.40
CA ALA A 233 1.33 -23.18 -33.32
C ALA A 233 2.00 -22.99 -31.95
N ARG A 234 3.33 -23.15 -31.90
CA ARG A 234 4.13 -22.93 -30.68
C ARG A 234 4.08 -21.47 -30.23
N TYR A 235 4.26 -20.50 -31.12
CA TYR A 235 4.22 -19.07 -30.76
C TYR A 235 2.80 -18.57 -30.51
N GLU A 236 1.78 -19.16 -31.14
CA GLU A 236 0.38 -18.92 -30.79
C GLU A 236 0.08 -19.42 -29.37
N HIS A 237 0.55 -20.61 -29.01
CA HIS A 237 0.44 -21.13 -27.64
C HIS A 237 1.12 -20.20 -26.64
N MET A 238 2.37 -19.81 -26.91
CA MET A 238 3.12 -18.87 -26.07
C MET A 238 2.39 -17.53 -25.91
N SER A 239 1.77 -17.02 -26.98
CA SER A 239 0.98 -15.78 -26.94
C SER A 239 -0.22 -15.90 -25.99
N ARG A 240 -0.94 -17.02 -26.04
CA ARG A 240 -2.10 -17.29 -25.18
C ARG A 240 -1.71 -17.63 -23.74
N ALA A 241 -0.51 -18.18 -23.56
CA ALA A 241 -0.01 -18.63 -22.27
C ALA A 241 0.87 -17.59 -21.55
N CYS A 242 1.07 -16.38 -22.08
CA CYS A 242 1.88 -15.37 -21.39
C CYS A 242 1.11 -14.64 -20.28
N ALA A 243 1.82 -14.20 -19.23
CA ALA A 243 1.25 -13.36 -18.18
C ALA A 243 1.30 -11.87 -18.56
N ALA A 244 2.42 -11.44 -19.15
CA ALA A 244 2.72 -10.04 -19.39
C ALA A 244 3.12 -9.77 -20.85
N LEU A 245 2.70 -8.62 -21.36
CA LEU A 245 3.10 -8.13 -22.68
C LEU A 245 4.40 -7.35 -22.55
N ILE A 246 5.48 -7.84 -23.16
CA ILE A 246 6.84 -7.31 -22.98
C ILE A 246 7.25 -6.41 -24.15
N VAL A 247 6.62 -6.54 -25.32
CA VAL A 247 7.01 -5.78 -26.50
C VAL A 247 6.18 -4.49 -26.58
N PRO A 248 6.81 -3.31 -26.47
CA PRO A 248 6.11 -2.04 -26.62
C PRO A 248 5.66 -1.83 -28.07
N PRO A 249 4.64 -0.99 -28.31
CA PRO A 249 4.23 -0.60 -29.64
C PRO A 249 5.38 0.08 -30.40
N GLU A 250 5.44 -0.14 -31.71
CA GLU A 250 6.37 0.61 -32.57
C GLU A 250 5.91 2.07 -32.72
N PRO A 251 6.78 3.02 -33.11
CA PRO A 251 6.40 4.43 -33.25
C PRO A 251 5.21 4.69 -34.20
N ALA A 252 4.95 3.77 -35.14
CA ALA A 252 3.82 3.82 -36.06
C ALA A 252 2.53 3.19 -35.49
N ASP A 253 2.62 2.40 -34.41
CA ASP A 253 1.49 1.72 -33.78
C ASP A 253 0.77 2.64 -32.79
N PRO A 254 -0.52 2.39 -32.49
CA PRO A 254 -1.21 3.04 -31.38
C PRO A 254 -0.49 2.83 -30.03
N PRO A 255 -0.47 3.82 -29.12
CA PRO A 255 0.25 3.73 -27.83
C PRO A 255 -0.12 2.55 -26.93
N ASP A 256 -1.32 1.98 -27.12
CA ASP A 256 -1.83 0.88 -26.31
C ASP A 256 -1.59 -0.50 -26.95
N ASN A 257 -0.98 -0.57 -28.15
CA ASN A 257 -0.75 -1.81 -28.90
C ASN A 257 0.49 -2.59 -28.38
N TRP A 258 0.49 -2.91 -27.08
CA TRP A 258 1.48 -3.79 -26.48
C TRP A 258 1.25 -5.23 -26.93
N ARG A 259 2.34 -5.96 -27.17
CA ARG A 259 2.28 -7.31 -27.71
C ARG A 259 3.10 -8.30 -26.88
N SER A 260 2.66 -9.54 -26.84
CA SER A 260 3.46 -10.65 -26.33
C SER A 260 4.54 -11.01 -27.35
N ILE A 261 5.62 -11.65 -26.90
CA ILE A 261 6.66 -12.12 -27.83
C ILE A 261 6.10 -13.19 -28.78
N GLY A 262 5.23 -14.08 -28.27
CA GLY A 262 4.54 -15.07 -29.10
C GLY A 262 3.71 -14.42 -30.22
N GLN A 263 2.98 -13.34 -29.92
CA GLN A 263 2.24 -12.59 -30.95
C GLN A 263 3.18 -11.96 -31.98
N VAL A 264 4.28 -11.32 -31.54
CA VAL A 264 5.24 -10.71 -32.46
C VAL A 264 5.90 -11.75 -33.36
N LEU A 265 6.23 -12.94 -32.83
CA LEU A 265 6.80 -14.04 -33.61
C LEU A 265 5.80 -14.63 -34.59
N PHE A 266 4.55 -14.83 -34.16
CA PHE A 266 3.46 -15.25 -35.04
C PHE A 266 3.24 -14.25 -36.18
N ASP A 267 3.14 -12.95 -35.87
CA ASP A 267 3.02 -11.87 -36.86
C ASP A 267 4.24 -11.82 -37.79
N SER A 268 5.43 -12.13 -37.28
CA SER A 268 6.65 -12.17 -38.09
C SER A 268 6.62 -13.26 -39.15
N GLY A 269 6.10 -14.44 -38.81
CA GLY A 269 5.94 -15.54 -39.76
C GLY A 269 4.89 -15.27 -40.84
N VAL A 270 3.80 -14.58 -40.49
CA VAL A 270 2.64 -14.42 -41.39
C VAL A 270 2.67 -13.11 -42.18
N ARG A 271 3.23 -12.03 -41.62
CA ARG A 271 3.13 -10.67 -42.18
C ARG A 271 4.46 -10.08 -42.62
N THR A 272 5.44 -9.99 -41.72
CA THR A 272 6.67 -9.21 -41.97
C THR A 272 7.79 -10.01 -42.64
N GLY A 273 7.80 -11.32 -42.40
CA GLY A 273 8.84 -12.24 -42.85
C GLY A 273 10.19 -12.09 -42.15
N LYS A 274 10.29 -11.26 -41.10
CA LYS A 274 11.54 -10.99 -40.37
C LYS A 274 11.27 -10.80 -38.89
N ILE A 275 12.16 -11.34 -38.06
CA ILE A 275 12.07 -11.21 -36.61
C ILE A 275 12.66 -9.85 -36.17
N PRO A 276 11.93 -9.03 -35.41
CA PRO A 276 12.41 -7.73 -34.96
C PRO A 276 13.64 -7.81 -34.03
N LEU A 277 14.51 -6.80 -34.09
CA LEU A 277 15.76 -6.73 -33.31
C LEU A 277 15.52 -6.88 -31.80
N GLN A 278 14.47 -6.24 -31.28
CA GLN A 278 14.13 -6.27 -29.86
C GLN A 278 13.83 -7.68 -29.35
N VAL A 279 13.24 -8.55 -30.18
CA VAL A 279 13.00 -9.96 -29.83
C VAL A 279 14.30 -10.75 -29.87
N LYS A 280 15.17 -10.51 -30.86
CA LYS A 280 16.50 -11.13 -30.93
C LYS A 280 17.38 -10.78 -29.72
N LEU A 281 17.35 -9.53 -29.25
CA LEU A 281 18.06 -9.10 -28.04
C LEU A 281 17.51 -9.78 -26.77
N LEU A 282 16.20 -9.96 -26.66
CA LEU A 282 15.57 -10.70 -25.56
C LEU A 282 15.98 -12.17 -25.54
N ALA A 283 16.06 -12.82 -26.72
CA ALA A 283 16.54 -14.20 -26.83
C ALA A 283 18.02 -14.33 -26.44
N GLN A 284 18.88 -13.41 -26.89
CA GLN A 284 20.29 -13.38 -26.48
C GLN A 284 20.46 -13.24 -24.96
N MET A 285 19.63 -12.40 -24.32
CA MET A 285 19.62 -12.31 -22.86
C MET A 285 19.22 -13.64 -22.21
N ALA A 286 18.20 -14.34 -22.72
CA ALA A 286 17.75 -15.61 -22.16
C ALA A 286 18.83 -16.69 -22.21
N ASP A 287 19.48 -16.86 -23.36
CA ASP A 287 20.52 -17.88 -23.54
C ASP A 287 21.78 -17.56 -22.72
N ALA A 288 22.22 -16.29 -22.70
CA ALA A 288 23.35 -15.86 -21.87
C ALA A 288 23.09 -16.07 -20.38
N PHE A 289 21.88 -15.80 -19.90
CA PHE A 289 21.48 -16.05 -18.52
C PHE A 289 21.57 -17.53 -18.17
N ARG A 290 21.07 -18.41 -19.04
CA ARG A 290 21.09 -19.87 -18.86
C ARG A 290 22.52 -20.43 -18.82
N GLN A 291 23.41 -19.86 -19.62
CA GLN A 291 24.84 -20.20 -19.67
C GLN A 291 25.64 -19.59 -18.51
N SER A 292 25.01 -18.82 -17.62
CA SER A 292 25.68 -18.07 -16.54
C SER A 292 26.69 -17.02 -17.04
N ASP A 293 26.60 -16.59 -18.31
CA ASP A 293 27.45 -15.54 -18.88
C ASP A 293 26.89 -14.15 -18.56
N CYS A 294 27.40 -13.57 -17.47
CA CYS A 294 27.01 -12.24 -17.02
C CYS A 294 27.39 -11.15 -18.03
N ALA A 295 28.50 -11.29 -18.76
CA ALA A 295 28.99 -10.25 -19.65
C ALA A 295 28.10 -10.15 -20.90
N ALA A 296 27.81 -11.29 -21.53
CA ALA A 296 26.90 -11.35 -22.67
C ALA A 296 25.48 -10.92 -22.30
N PHE A 297 24.98 -11.36 -21.13
CA PHE A 297 23.67 -10.94 -20.62
C PHE A 297 23.60 -9.42 -20.44
N ASN A 298 24.59 -8.84 -19.75
CA ASN A 298 24.61 -7.41 -19.45
C ASN A 298 24.74 -6.57 -20.73
N HIS A 299 25.49 -7.06 -21.72
CA HIS A 299 25.61 -6.41 -23.03
C HIS A 299 24.27 -6.41 -23.80
N ALA A 300 23.61 -7.57 -23.90
CA ALA A 300 22.31 -7.68 -24.57
C ALA A 300 21.22 -6.84 -23.87
N LEU A 301 21.24 -6.80 -22.53
CA LEU A 301 20.34 -5.96 -21.73
C LEU A 301 20.59 -4.46 -21.96
N GLN A 302 21.84 -4.02 -22.01
CA GLN A 302 22.17 -2.63 -22.31
C GLN A 302 21.74 -2.24 -23.73
N ALA A 303 21.94 -3.12 -24.72
CA ALA A 303 21.48 -2.90 -26.08
C ALA A 303 19.94 -2.78 -26.16
N TYR A 304 19.21 -3.64 -25.43
CA TYR A 304 17.76 -3.57 -25.37
C TYR A 304 17.26 -2.28 -24.69
N LEU A 305 17.89 -1.85 -23.59
CA LEU A 305 17.56 -0.59 -22.92
C LEU A 305 17.91 0.64 -23.78
N ALA A 306 18.96 0.57 -24.59
CA ALA A 306 19.29 1.61 -25.55
C ALA A 306 18.22 1.70 -26.66
N TRP A 307 17.77 0.55 -27.17
CA TRP A 307 16.65 0.49 -28.11
C TRP A 307 15.36 1.06 -27.51
N LEU A 308 15.03 0.72 -26.26
CA LEU A 308 13.87 1.27 -25.55
C LEU A 308 13.99 2.78 -25.33
N LYS A 309 15.18 3.30 -25.07
CA LYS A 309 15.39 4.75 -24.92
C LYS A 309 15.04 5.50 -26.19
N THR A 310 15.37 4.94 -27.36
CA THR A 310 15.09 5.53 -28.68
C THR A 310 13.62 5.38 -29.08
N ASN A 311 13.03 4.20 -28.88
CA ASN A 311 11.70 3.88 -29.43
C ASN A 311 10.55 4.06 -28.42
N ALA A 312 10.82 3.92 -27.12
CA ALA A 312 9.83 3.94 -26.03
C ALA A 312 10.31 4.75 -24.80
N GLY A 313 11.06 5.83 -25.04
CA GLY A 313 11.75 6.57 -23.96
C GLY A 313 10.82 7.11 -22.86
N HIS A 314 9.60 7.51 -23.22
CA HIS A 314 8.59 7.97 -22.25
C HIS A 314 8.14 6.85 -21.30
N VAL A 315 8.00 5.62 -21.80
CA VAL A 315 7.67 4.44 -21.00
C VAL A 315 8.83 4.08 -20.08
N LEU A 316 10.04 4.09 -20.61
CA LEU A 316 11.25 3.80 -19.84
C LEU A 316 11.45 4.82 -18.70
N ALA A 317 11.12 6.11 -18.93
CA ALA A 317 11.16 7.13 -17.88
C ALA A 317 10.15 6.84 -16.76
N LYS A 318 8.92 6.43 -17.10
CA LYS A 318 7.91 6.01 -16.11
C LYS A 318 8.40 4.79 -15.30
N ALA A 319 8.94 3.78 -15.97
CA ALA A 319 9.51 2.58 -15.35
C ALA A 319 10.63 2.90 -14.36
N LYS A 320 11.52 3.86 -14.69
CA LYS A 320 12.60 4.33 -13.78
C LYS A 320 12.06 4.91 -12.48
N THR A 321 11.04 5.76 -12.56
CA THR A 321 10.47 6.38 -11.36
C THR A 321 9.71 5.37 -10.49
N GLU A 322 8.99 4.43 -11.10
CA GLU A 322 8.30 3.37 -10.35
C GLU A 322 9.31 2.42 -9.67
N LEU A 323 10.40 2.05 -10.35
CA LEU A 323 11.51 1.31 -9.73
C LEU A 323 12.12 2.08 -8.54
N PHE A 324 12.31 3.39 -8.69
CA PHE A 324 12.79 4.24 -7.60
C PHE A 324 11.81 4.25 -6.42
N TYR A 325 10.50 4.40 -6.69
CA TYR A 325 9.45 4.35 -5.67
C TYR A 325 9.44 3.00 -4.92
N ASN A 326 9.55 1.87 -5.65
CA ASN A 326 9.61 0.54 -5.06
C ASN A 326 10.82 0.34 -4.15
N ARG A 327 11.99 0.86 -4.53
CA ARG A 327 13.21 0.82 -3.69
C ARG A 327 13.15 1.73 -2.48
N LEU A 328 12.46 2.87 -2.65
CA LEU A 328 12.28 3.83 -1.57
C LEU A 328 11.42 3.24 -0.44
N GLU A 329 10.43 2.41 -0.76
CA GLU A 329 9.47 1.86 0.19
C GLU A 329 8.95 2.92 1.19
N PRO A 330 8.47 4.09 0.71
CA PRO A 330 8.29 5.29 1.53
C PRO A 330 7.37 5.03 2.73
N PHE A 331 6.30 4.25 2.52
CA PHE A 331 5.33 3.92 3.56
C PHE A 331 5.88 2.98 4.63
N LEU A 332 6.67 1.95 4.27
CA LEU A 332 7.28 1.05 5.25
C LEU A 332 8.31 1.78 6.12
N ARG A 333 9.06 2.73 5.53
CA ARG A 333 10.00 3.57 6.28
C ARG A 333 9.27 4.57 7.17
N ALA A 334 8.27 5.27 6.65
CA ALA A 334 7.44 6.18 7.42
C ALA A 334 6.77 5.48 8.61
N LEU A 335 6.25 4.27 8.41
CA LEU A 335 5.66 3.43 9.47
C LEU A 335 6.64 3.20 10.63
N LYS A 336 7.89 2.81 10.35
CA LYS A 336 8.92 2.60 11.39
C LYS A 336 9.24 3.89 12.15
N ILE A 337 9.33 5.01 11.44
CA ILE A 337 9.64 6.31 12.04
C ILE A 337 8.46 6.84 12.86
N TYR A 338 7.22 6.67 12.39
CA TYR A 338 6.02 7.02 13.17
C TYR A 338 5.94 6.23 14.48
N LEU A 339 6.25 4.93 14.45
CA LEU A 339 6.30 4.14 15.68
C LEU A 339 7.33 4.72 16.67
N GLY A 340 8.54 5.05 16.20
CA GLY A 340 9.56 5.70 17.02
C GLY A 340 9.12 7.06 17.56
N ALA A 341 8.52 7.89 16.72
CA ALA A 341 8.00 9.20 17.10
C ALA A 341 6.87 9.10 18.14
N PHE A 342 5.96 8.14 17.99
CA PHE A 342 4.90 7.86 18.95
C PHE A 342 5.48 7.49 20.32
N VAL A 343 6.38 6.50 20.37
CA VAL A 343 7.02 6.06 21.62
C VAL A 343 7.73 7.23 22.31
N LEU A 344 8.52 8.02 21.57
CA LEU A 344 9.20 9.19 22.13
C LEU A 344 8.23 10.26 22.64
N ALA A 345 7.15 10.55 21.89
CA ALA A 345 6.15 11.52 22.32
C ALA A 345 5.45 11.08 23.62
N THR A 346 5.08 9.81 23.74
CA THR A 346 4.48 9.26 24.96
C THR A 346 5.45 9.27 26.14
N VAL A 347 6.71 8.89 25.93
CA VAL A 347 7.76 8.95 26.98
C VAL A 347 7.98 10.38 27.44
N ALA A 348 8.06 11.34 26.51
CA ALA A 348 8.20 12.76 26.84
C ALA A 348 7.04 13.29 27.69
N MET A 349 5.81 12.79 27.45
CA MET A 349 4.66 13.16 28.27
C MET A 349 4.75 12.55 29.67
N LEU A 350 5.02 11.26 29.79
CA LEU A 350 5.06 10.58 31.09
C LEU A 350 6.20 11.06 32.00
N THR A 351 7.33 11.44 31.41
CA THR A 351 8.53 11.85 32.16
C THR A 351 8.55 13.33 32.54
N VAL A 352 7.56 14.11 32.11
CA VAL A 352 7.59 15.58 32.21
C VAL A 352 7.63 16.13 33.64
N HIS A 353 7.04 15.41 34.61
CA HIS A 353 7.05 15.79 36.03
C HIS A 353 8.39 15.46 36.70
N VAL A 354 9.03 14.37 36.28
CA VAL A 354 10.27 13.86 36.90
C VAL A 354 11.51 14.50 36.25
N TRP A 355 11.48 14.68 34.92
CA TRP A 355 12.62 15.18 34.14
C TRP A 355 12.19 16.20 33.07
N PRO A 356 11.84 17.44 33.45
CA PRO A 356 11.25 18.42 32.53
C PRO A 356 12.16 18.78 31.33
N THR A 357 13.46 18.92 31.57
CA THR A 357 14.43 19.32 30.53
C THR A 357 14.68 18.20 29.52
N GLY A 358 14.85 16.96 29.97
CA GLY A 358 14.96 15.81 29.07
C GLY A 358 13.67 15.56 28.30
N SER A 359 12.52 15.67 28.97
CA SER A 359 11.20 15.51 28.37
C SER A 359 10.96 16.48 27.21
N ASP A 360 11.37 17.76 27.33
CA ASP A 360 11.26 18.70 26.21
C ASP A 360 12.20 18.35 25.06
N THR A 361 13.42 17.86 25.33
CA THR A 361 14.32 17.34 24.28
C THR A 361 13.72 16.13 23.56
N ILE A 362 13.15 15.18 24.29
CA ILE A 362 12.50 13.99 23.73
C ILE A 362 11.28 14.40 22.89
N ARG A 363 10.43 15.33 23.40
CA ARG A 363 9.27 15.86 22.67
C ARG A 363 9.69 16.52 21.34
N ARG A 364 10.73 17.36 21.34
CA ARG A 364 11.26 17.99 20.13
C ARG A 364 11.80 16.94 19.15
N SER A 365 12.47 15.90 19.66
CA SER A 365 12.96 14.79 18.84
C SER A 365 11.81 14.03 18.19
N ALA A 366 10.76 13.72 18.97
CA ALA A 366 9.54 13.09 18.46
C ALA A 366 8.85 13.93 17.37
N PHE A 367 8.75 15.25 17.56
CA PHE A 367 8.16 16.16 16.57
C PHE A 367 8.94 16.17 15.26
N TRP A 368 10.28 16.25 15.31
CA TRP A 368 11.10 16.24 14.11
C TRP A 368 11.10 14.88 13.40
N LEU A 369 11.07 13.77 14.14
CA LEU A 369 10.90 12.44 13.55
C LEU A 369 9.53 12.26 12.91
N ALA A 370 8.44 12.73 13.55
CA ALA A 370 7.11 12.72 12.95
C ALA A 370 7.05 13.60 11.69
N THR A 371 7.75 14.74 11.69
CA THR A 371 7.87 15.61 10.50
C THR A 371 8.65 14.91 9.38
N LEU A 372 9.76 14.24 9.68
CA LEU A 372 10.52 13.43 8.71
C LEU A 372 9.63 12.32 8.13
N ALA A 373 8.92 11.58 8.98
CA ALA A 373 7.97 10.55 8.54
C ALA A 373 6.87 11.13 7.65
N PHE A 374 6.35 12.31 7.99
CA PHE A 374 5.35 13.03 7.18
C PHE A 374 5.89 13.46 5.82
N VAL A 375 7.14 13.92 5.74
CA VAL A 375 7.79 14.22 4.46
C VAL A 375 7.90 12.95 3.61
N LEU A 376 8.35 11.83 4.18
CA LEU A 376 8.42 10.55 3.47
C LEU A 376 7.06 10.04 3.03
N HIS A 377 6.05 10.15 3.89
CA HIS A 377 4.66 9.81 3.58
C HIS A 377 4.15 10.66 2.41
N THR A 378 4.41 11.97 2.44
CA THR A 378 4.05 12.90 1.37
C THR A 378 4.77 12.56 0.06
N THR A 379 6.08 12.27 0.10
CA THR A 379 6.84 11.83 -1.08
C THR A 379 6.29 10.54 -1.65
N GLY A 380 5.89 9.58 -0.80
CA GLY A 380 5.24 8.35 -1.26
C GLY A 380 3.92 8.62 -1.97
N LEU A 381 3.07 9.47 -1.41
CA LEU A 381 1.81 9.87 -2.04
C LEU A 381 2.02 10.64 -3.35
N THR A 382 2.96 11.58 -3.42
CA THR A 382 3.21 12.38 -4.63
C THR A 382 3.81 11.56 -5.76
N LEU A 383 4.80 10.71 -5.47
CA LEU A 383 5.35 9.78 -6.47
C LEU A 383 4.27 8.84 -6.98
N ARG A 384 3.42 8.33 -6.08
CA ARG A 384 2.30 7.46 -6.46
C ARG A 384 1.30 8.16 -7.36
N MET A 385 0.88 9.38 -7.04
CA MET A 385 0.00 10.20 -7.90
C MET A 385 0.62 10.43 -9.28
N TRP A 386 1.93 10.67 -9.33
CA TRP A 386 2.64 10.88 -10.60
C TRP A 386 2.73 9.59 -11.44
N ILE A 387 2.95 8.43 -10.82
CA ILE A 387 3.01 7.12 -11.50
C ILE A 387 1.62 6.68 -11.98
N GLU A 388 0.60 6.78 -11.12
CA GLU A 388 -0.78 6.39 -11.44
C GLU A 388 -1.45 7.40 -12.38
N ARG A 389 -0.95 8.65 -12.43
CA ARG A 389 -1.61 9.81 -13.07
C ARG A 389 -3.04 10.02 -12.54
N ARG A 390 -3.25 9.73 -11.26
CA ARG A 390 -4.55 9.81 -10.58
C ARG A 390 -4.42 10.52 -9.23
N PRO A 391 -5.52 11.06 -8.68
CA PRO A 391 -5.56 11.63 -7.33
C PRO A 391 -5.13 10.62 -6.24
N PRO A 392 -4.85 11.07 -5.00
CA PRO A 392 -4.23 10.24 -3.97
C PRO A 392 -5.13 9.12 -3.42
N VAL A 393 -6.42 9.12 -3.78
CA VAL A 393 -7.40 8.16 -3.28
C VAL A 393 -8.15 7.53 -4.45
N THR A 394 -7.81 6.28 -4.75
CA THR A 394 -8.35 5.48 -5.86
C THR A 394 -8.96 4.17 -5.37
N ASN A 395 -8.40 3.55 -4.34
CA ASN A 395 -8.85 2.30 -3.73
C ASN A 395 -8.72 2.31 -2.19
N LEU A 396 -9.22 1.26 -1.52
CA LEU A 396 -9.17 1.13 -0.05
C LEU A 396 -7.77 1.28 0.53
N TYR A 397 -6.75 0.74 -0.15
CA TYR A 397 -5.35 0.89 0.24
C TYR A 397 -4.96 2.37 0.29
N SER A 398 -5.17 3.08 -0.81
CA SER A 398 -4.79 4.50 -0.96
C SER A 398 -5.59 5.42 -0.02
N SER A 399 -6.86 5.10 0.24
CA SER A 399 -7.68 5.78 1.25
C SER A 399 -7.06 5.65 2.65
N ALA A 400 -6.60 4.45 3.04
CA ALA A 400 -5.97 4.24 4.35
C ALA A 400 -4.69 5.04 4.52
N VAL A 401 -3.83 5.05 3.49
CA VAL A 401 -2.64 5.90 3.46
C VAL A 401 -3.02 7.38 3.62
N PHE A 402 -3.99 7.87 2.85
CA PHE A 402 -4.39 9.27 2.88
C PHE A 402 -5.03 9.71 4.21
N VAL A 403 -5.90 8.89 4.83
CA VAL A 403 -6.46 9.15 6.18
C VAL A 403 -5.34 9.36 7.21
N GLY A 404 -4.31 8.51 7.18
CA GLY A 404 -3.14 8.66 8.04
C GLY A 404 -2.38 9.96 7.80
N TRP A 405 -2.19 10.33 6.53
CA TRP A 405 -1.53 11.57 6.15
C TRP A 405 -2.27 12.80 6.71
N VAL A 406 -3.60 12.85 6.62
CA VAL A 406 -4.43 13.94 7.16
C VAL A 406 -4.31 14.02 8.67
N ALA A 407 -4.43 12.89 9.37
CA ALA A 407 -4.32 12.86 10.83
C ALA A 407 -2.93 13.31 11.30
N VAL A 408 -1.85 12.89 10.63
CA VAL A 408 -0.49 13.35 10.96
C VAL A 408 -0.37 14.86 10.74
N LEU A 409 -0.88 15.40 9.62
CA LEU A 409 -0.88 16.83 9.36
C LEU A 409 -1.59 17.62 10.47
N LEU A 410 -2.80 17.21 10.84
CA LEU A 410 -3.54 17.81 11.95
C LEU A 410 -2.77 17.69 13.27
N GLY A 411 -2.15 16.55 13.55
CA GLY A 411 -1.33 16.32 14.74
C GLY A 411 -0.12 17.25 14.83
N LEU A 412 0.56 17.49 13.71
CA LEU A 412 1.68 18.44 13.62
C LEU A 412 1.22 19.89 13.80
N LEU A 413 0.07 20.28 13.23
CA LEU A 413 -0.53 21.60 13.42
C LEU A 413 -0.93 21.85 14.88
N ILE A 414 -1.54 20.85 15.51
CA ILE A 414 -1.87 20.86 16.94
C ILE A 414 -0.57 20.98 17.76
N GLU A 415 0.44 20.16 17.49
CA GLU A 415 1.69 20.24 18.26
C GLU A 415 2.38 21.61 18.11
N ARG A 416 2.33 22.23 16.93
CA ARG A 416 2.89 23.57 16.71
C ARG A 416 2.26 24.63 17.61
N ARG A 417 0.95 24.50 17.91
CA ARG A 417 0.17 25.47 18.68
C ARG A 417 0.23 25.28 20.19
N TRP A 418 0.25 24.04 20.68
CA TRP A 418 0.20 23.73 22.13
C TRP A 418 1.51 23.16 22.70
N ARG A 419 2.39 22.58 21.88
CA ARG A 419 3.76 22.12 22.25
C ARG A 419 3.84 21.20 23.48
N VAL A 420 2.89 20.27 23.63
CA VAL A 420 2.82 19.34 24.79
C VAL A 420 3.31 17.94 24.44
N GLY A 421 3.30 17.55 23.16
CA GLY A 421 3.59 16.20 22.66
C GLY A 421 2.35 15.43 22.22
N ILE A 422 1.15 15.86 22.63
CA ILE A 422 -0.11 15.16 22.35
C ILE A 422 -0.41 15.10 20.86
N GLY A 423 -0.25 16.23 20.15
CA GLY A 423 -0.53 16.28 18.72
C GLY A 423 0.39 15.33 17.94
N THR A 424 1.68 15.29 18.31
CA THR A 424 2.65 14.35 17.74
C THR A 424 2.31 12.90 18.09
N ALA A 425 1.97 12.59 19.34
CA ALA A 425 1.61 11.23 19.75
C ALA A 425 0.36 10.74 19.01
N ALA A 426 -0.71 11.54 18.98
CA ALA A 426 -1.96 11.18 18.32
C ALA A 426 -1.77 11.04 16.80
N GLY A 427 -1.12 12.01 16.16
CA GLY A 427 -0.83 11.97 14.72
C GLY A 427 0.05 10.78 14.34
N ALA A 428 1.15 10.54 15.07
CA ALA A 428 2.05 9.42 14.80
C ALA A 428 1.38 8.06 15.02
N LEU A 429 0.52 7.91 16.04
CA LEU A 429 -0.21 6.67 16.28
C LEU A 429 -1.21 6.38 15.15
N ILE A 430 -1.98 7.38 14.70
CA ILE A 430 -2.91 7.20 13.57
C ILE A 430 -2.12 6.91 12.29
N GLY A 431 -1.08 7.67 12.00
CA GLY A 431 -0.22 7.44 10.83
C GLY A 431 0.42 6.05 10.82
N PHE A 432 0.86 5.55 11.97
CA PHE A 432 1.34 4.18 12.11
C PHE A 432 0.23 3.15 11.89
N ALA A 433 -0.91 3.30 12.56
CA ALA A 433 -2.03 2.36 12.47
C ALA A 433 -2.59 2.24 11.05
N THR A 434 -2.79 3.36 10.34
CA THR A 434 -3.33 3.31 8.98
C THR A 434 -2.33 2.75 7.97
N LEU A 435 -1.03 3.00 8.14
CA LEU A 435 0.00 2.39 7.30
C LEU A 435 0.13 0.88 7.54
N ILE A 436 -0.13 0.38 8.75
CA ILE A 436 -0.25 -1.06 9.00
C ILE A 436 -1.46 -1.63 8.26
N ILE A 437 -2.61 -0.97 8.33
CA ILE A 437 -3.82 -1.40 7.62
C ILE A 437 -3.55 -1.44 6.11
N ALA A 438 -2.93 -0.39 5.56
CA ALA A 438 -2.53 -0.34 4.16
C ALA A 438 -1.53 -1.47 3.82
N HIS A 439 -0.56 -1.75 4.69
CA HIS A 439 0.37 -2.86 4.46
C HIS A 439 -0.37 -4.21 4.35
N ASN A 440 -1.29 -4.48 5.27
CA ASN A 440 -2.08 -5.73 5.25
C ASN A 440 -3.00 -5.80 4.01
N LEU A 441 -3.57 -4.68 3.57
CA LEU A 441 -4.34 -4.59 2.32
C LEU A 441 -3.49 -4.89 1.07
N SER A 442 -2.17 -4.64 1.12
CA SER A 442 -1.28 -4.86 -0.04
C SER A 442 -0.75 -6.29 -0.18
N LEU A 443 -1.11 -7.20 0.74
CA LEU A 443 -0.65 -8.59 0.70
C LEU A 443 -1.42 -9.45 -0.33
N GLY A 444 -2.61 -9.02 -0.76
CA GLY A 444 -3.50 -9.83 -1.62
C GLY A 444 -3.49 -9.46 -3.11
N SER A 445 -3.10 -8.24 -3.49
CA SER A 445 -3.18 -7.79 -4.89
C SER A 445 -2.30 -6.55 -5.18
N ASP A 446 -2.20 -6.14 -6.45
CA ASP A 446 -1.41 -4.96 -6.82
C ASP A 446 -2.06 -3.70 -6.25
N THR A 447 -1.32 -2.97 -5.42
CA THR A 447 -1.86 -1.73 -4.81
C THR A 447 -2.19 -0.67 -5.84
N MET A 448 -1.64 -0.75 -7.06
CA MET A 448 -1.81 0.22 -8.16
C MET A 448 -2.64 -0.38 -9.31
N GLU A 449 -3.65 -1.18 -8.98
CA GLU A 449 -4.60 -1.77 -9.94
C GLU A 449 -5.32 -0.74 -10.82
N ALA A 450 -5.66 -1.16 -12.05
CA ALA A 450 -6.50 -0.38 -12.96
C ALA A 450 -7.92 -0.25 -12.38
N LEU A 451 -8.45 0.98 -12.35
CA LEU A 451 -9.82 1.24 -11.89
C LEU A 451 -10.85 0.63 -12.85
N ARG A 452 -11.97 0.15 -12.31
CA ARG A 452 -13.13 -0.24 -13.14
C ARG A 452 -13.56 0.96 -13.97
N ALA A 453 -13.88 0.74 -15.26
CA ALA A 453 -14.15 1.80 -16.24
C ALA A 453 -15.21 2.84 -15.83
N VAL A 454 -16.17 2.48 -14.95
CA VAL A 454 -17.19 3.42 -14.42
C VAL A 454 -16.59 4.45 -13.44
N LEU A 455 -15.46 4.13 -12.81
CA LEU A 455 -14.71 5.04 -11.92
C LEU A 455 -13.60 5.81 -12.65
N ASP A 456 -13.55 5.78 -13.99
CA ASP A 456 -12.56 6.58 -14.70
C ASP A 456 -12.78 8.08 -14.43
N THR A 457 -11.68 8.73 -14.10
CA THR A 457 -11.63 9.92 -13.24
C THR A 457 -12.43 11.11 -13.76
N ASN A 458 -13.64 11.28 -13.24
CA ASN A 458 -14.37 12.54 -13.30
C ASN A 458 -13.85 13.49 -12.19
N PHE A 459 -13.68 14.77 -12.50
CA PHE A 459 -13.34 15.83 -11.54
C PHE A 459 -14.17 15.74 -10.25
N TRP A 460 -15.47 15.46 -10.39
CA TRP A 460 -16.39 15.33 -9.26
C TRP A 460 -16.08 14.16 -8.34
N LEU A 461 -15.72 12.99 -8.88
CA LEU A 461 -15.34 11.83 -8.08
C LEU A 461 -14.06 12.11 -7.29
N ALA A 462 -13.06 12.67 -7.96
CA ALA A 462 -11.79 13.05 -7.34
C ALA A 462 -12.00 14.05 -6.20
N ALA A 463 -12.75 15.12 -6.45
CA ALA A 463 -13.05 16.14 -5.45
C ALA A 463 -13.84 15.57 -4.27
N HIS A 464 -14.87 14.76 -4.53
CA HIS A 464 -15.66 14.08 -3.51
C HIS A 464 -14.80 13.22 -2.59
N VAL A 465 -14.07 12.25 -3.16
CA VAL A 465 -13.34 11.24 -2.38
C VAL A 465 -12.20 11.87 -1.57
N VAL A 466 -11.48 12.84 -2.14
CA VAL A 466 -10.44 13.56 -1.39
C VAL A 466 -11.05 14.35 -0.23
N THR A 467 -12.12 15.11 -0.48
CA THR A 467 -12.77 15.97 0.52
C THR A 467 -13.40 15.16 1.66
N ILE A 468 -14.14 14.09 1.36
CA ILE A 468 -14.75 13.25 2.39
C ILE A 468 -13.69 12.56 3.26
N THR A 469 -12.56 12.14 2.66
CA THR A 469 -11.48 11.47 3.39
C THR A 469 -10.71 12.42 4.31
N LEU A 470 -10.62 13.72 3.97
CA LEU A 470 -10.15 14.77 4.90
C LEU A 470 -11.02 14.79 6.18
N GLY A 471 -12.34 14.70 6.01
CA GLY A 471 -13.29 14.62 7.12
C GLY A 471 -13.06 13.38 7.97
N TYR A 472 -12.89 12.20 7.36
CA TYR A 472 -12.65 10.95 8.08
C TYR A 472 -11.36 10.98 8.91
N GLY A 473 -10.26 11.50 8.34
CA GLY A 473 -9.00 11.68 9.07
C GLY A 473 -9.15 12.59 10.29
N ALA A 474 -9.97 13.63 10.19
CA ALA A 474 -10.27 14.52 11.31
C ALA A 474 -11.13 13.85 12.39
N VAL A 475 -12.15 13.06 12.02
CA VAL A 475 -12.93 12.31 13.03
C VAL A 475 -12.03 11.37 13.83
N PHE A 476 -11.16 10.60 13.16
CA PHE A 476 -10.21 9.72 13.84
C PHE A 476 -9.26 10.47 14.78
N MET A 477 -8.77 11.64 14.38
CA MET A 477 -7.99 12.51 15.24
C MET A 477 -8.78 12.99 16.46
N ALA A 478 -10.01 13.48 16.26
CA ALA A 478 -10.87 13.97 17.35
C ALA A 478 -11.17 12.86 18.37
N GLY A 479 -11.50 11.65 17.89
CA GLY A 479 -11.75 10.50 18.75
C GLY A 479 -10.50 10.08 19.52
N LEU A 480 -9.32 10.04 18.90
CA LEU A 480 -8.08 9.70 19.60
C LEU A 480 -7.68 10.74 20.65
N LEU A 481 -7.91 12.04 20.39
CA LEU A 481 -7.75 13.09 21.40
C LEU A 481 -8.75 12.92 22.56
N GLY A 482 -9.99 12.49 22.26
CA GLY A 482 -10.98 12.11 23.26
C GLY A 482 -10.52 10.93 24.12
N ILE A 483 -9.97 9.87 23.50
CA ILE A 483 -9.35 8.74 24.21
C ILE A 483 -8.23 9.25 25.13
N ALA A 484 -7.34 10.11 24.62
CA ALA A 484 -6.26 10.67 25.41
C ALA A 484 -6.79 11.46 26.62
N TYR A 485 -7.85 12.25 26.45
CA TYR A 485 -8.50 12.96 27.55
C TYR A 485 -9.01 12.01 28.65
N VAL A 486 -9.71 10.93 28.27
CA VAL A 486 -10.23 9.94 29.22
C VAL A 486 -9.11 9.20 29.95
N LEU A 487 -8.14 8.67 29.22
CA LEU A 487 -7.04 7.88 29.81
C LEU A 487 -6.14 8.74 30.71
N LEU A 488 -5.77 9.94 30.26
CA LEU A 488 -4.97 10.86 31.07
C LEU A 488 -5.74 11.29 32.31
N GLY A 489 -7.03 11.59 32.19
CA GLY A 489 -7.83 12.01 33.34
C GLY A 489 -8.04 10.94 34.41
N LEU A 490 -8.24 9.69 34.00
CA LEU A 490 -8.44 8.57 34.92
C LEU A 490 -7.15 8.12 35.59
N PHE A 491 -6.09 7.91 34.80
CA PHE A 491 -4.88 7.22 35.29
C PHE A 491 -3.78 8.17 35.77
N THR A 492 -3.87 9.47 35.46
CA THR A 492 -2.81 10.44 35.76
C THR A 492 -3.38 11.77 36.31
N THR A 493 -2.49 12.67 36.71
CA THR A 493 -2.81 14.07 37.08
C THR A 493 -2.55 15.05 35.92
N PHE A 494 -2.40 14.56 34.69
CA PHE A 494 -1.98 15.40 33.57
C PHE A 494 -2.98 16.46 33.16
N LEU A 495 -4.30 16.22 33.30
CA LEU A 495 -5.29 17.20 32.85
C LEU A 495 -5.21 18.52 33.63
N SER A 496 -4.76 18.49 34.89
CA SER A 496 -4.59 19.69 35.72
C SER A 496 -3.26 20.42 35.49
N LEU A 497 -2.43 19.99 34.53
CA LEU A 497 -1.15 20.63 34.24
C LEU A 497 -1.38 22.04 33.65
N ASN A 498 -0.91 23.08 34.35
CA ASN A 498 -1.00 24.46 33.87
C ASN A 498 -0.06 24.72 32.69
N LEU A 499 -0.60 25.21 31.58
CA LEU A 499 0.17 25.49 30.36
C LEU A 499 0.89 26.85 30.41
N GLY A 500 0.45 27.77 31.29
CA GLY A 500 1.02 29.12 31.46
C GLY A 500 2.44 29.17 32.05
N SER A 501 2.92 28.12 32.70
CA SER A 501 4.28 28.09 33.30
C SER A 501 5.39 27.75 32.29
N ARG A 502 5.05 27.30 31.08
CA ARG A 502 6.05 26.93 30.04
C ARG A 502 6.37 28.05 29.06
N THR A 503 5.50 29.06 28.94
CA THR A 503 5.74 30.24 28.10
C THR A 503 6.55 31.32 28.82
N ASN A 504 6.70 31.23 30.15
CA ASN A 504 7.27 32.29 30.99
C ASN A 504 8.65 32.00 31.59
N CYS A 505 9.50 31.22 30.89
CA CYS A 505 10.94 31.21 31.19
C CYS A 505 11.75 32.27 30.42
N ALA A 506 11.10 33.19 29.68
CA ALA A 506 11.80 34.24 28.93
C ALA A 506 11.21 35.65 29.01
N VAL A 507 10.07 35.88 29.70
CA VAL A 507 9.40 37.20 29.69
C VAL A 507 9.08 37.77 31.09
N LEU A 508 9.12 37.00 32.17
CA LEU A 508 8.86 37.52 33.53
C LEU A 508 10.08 38.21 34.19
N ALA A 509 10.81 39.05 33.45
CA ALA A 509 11.84 39.93 34.02
C ALA A 509 11.61 41.42 33.74
N LYS A 510 10.58 41.79 32.97
CA LYS A 510 10.24 43.19 32.72
C LYS A 510 8.74 43.32 32.56
N GLU A 511 8.03 43.52 33.66
CA GLU A 511 6.92 44.48 33.72
C GLU A 511 6.43 44.57 35.17
N LYS A 512 6.42 45.80 35.68
CA LYS A 512 5.83 46.13 36.99
C LYS A 512 4.29 46.08 36.87
N PRO A 513 3.57 45.66 37.91
CA PRO A 513 2.12 45.59 37.86
C PRO A 513 1.54 47.01 37.84
N HIS A 514 0.80 47.35 36.80
CA HIS A 514 -0.02 48.56 36.76
C HIS A 514 -1.48 48.18 37.02
N SER A 515 -2.01 48.68 38.12
CA SER A 515 -3.39 48.54 38.56
C SER A 515 -4.30 49.49 37.78
N ARG A 516 -5.26 48.93 37.02
CA ARG A 516 -6.50 49.64 36.68
C ARG A 516 -7.70 48.70 36.88
N PRO A 517 -8.80 49.19 37.48
CA PRO A 517 -10.01 48.39 37.66
C PRO A 517 -10.76 48.35 36.32
N VAL A 518 -11.15 47.15 35.88
CA VAL A 518 -11.98 46.94 34.69
C VAL A 518 -13.44 46.91 35.14
N SER A 519 -14.23 47.84 34.60
CA SER A 519 -15.69 47.93 34.72
C SER A 519 -16.40 46.72 34.08
N PRO A 520 -17.65 46.39 34.46
CA PRO A 520 -18.32 45.19 33.99
C PRO A 520 -18.92 45.43 32.59
N GLU A 521 -18.36 44.79 31.57
CA GLU A 521 -18.87 44.85 30.19
C GLU A 521 -19.62 43.56 29.83
N ILE A 522 -20.94 43.74 29.61
CA ILE A 522 -21.92 42.94 28.86
C ILE A 522 -21.54 41.47 28.57
N ALA A 523 -22.14 40.56 29.35
CA ALA A 523 -22.10 39.13 29.11
C ALA A 523 -22.99 38.74 27.91
N VAL A 524 -22.37 38.25 26.83
CA VAL A 524 -23.06 37.44 25.81
C VAL A 524 -23.23 36.03 26.38
N PRO A 525 -24.45 35.47 26.50
CA PRO A 525 -24.64 34.11 26.96
C PRO A 525 -24.12 33.11 25.91
N GLY A 526 -23.15 32.27 26.26
CA GLY A 526 -22.77 31.09 25.46
C GLY A 526 -21.35 31.05 24.89
N THR A 527 -20.51 32.06 25.12
CA THR A 527 -19.07 31.96 24.82
C THR A 527 -18.33 31.41 26.04
N VAL A 528 -18.26 30.08 26.15
CA VAL A 528 -17.27 29.44 27.03
C VAL A 528 -15.89 29.59 26.36
N HIS A 529 -15.38 30.82 26.30
CA HIS A 529 -13.94 31.03 26.23
C HIS A 529 -13.40 30.82 27.64
N HIS A 530 -13.22 29.55 28.04
CA HIS A 530 -12.28 29.29 29.12
C HIS A 530 -10.91 29.77 28.62
N PRO A 531 -10.26 30.75 29.26
CA PRO A 531 -8.83 30.96 29.01
C PRO A 531 -8.17 29.61 29.22
N VAL A 532 -7.35 29.15 28.26
CA VAL A 532 -6.71 27.83 28.36
C VAL A 532 -5.78 27.86 29.57
N THR A 533 -6.27 27.36 30.70
CA THR A 533 -5.53 27.39 31.96
C THR A 533 -4.67 26.14 32.09
N ASN A 534 -5.26 25.00 31.75
CA ASN A 534 -4.70 23.67 31.95
C ASN A 534 -4.76 22.81 30.68
N LEU A 535 -4.11 21.65 30.73
CA LEU A 535 -4.03 20.70 29.63
C LEU A 535 -5.37 20.09 29.24
N GLY A 536 -6.27 19.88 30.20
CA GLY A 536 -7.63 19.40 29.94
C GLY A 536 -8.42 20.35 29.04
N ASP A 537 -8.40 21.64 29.35
CA ASP A 537 -9.06 22.68 28.53
C ASP A 537 -8.45 22.72 27.11
N ALA A 538 -7.11 22.61 27.02
CA ALA A 538 -6.42 22.57 25.74
C ALA A 538 -6.84 21.36 24.90
N LEU A 539 -6.89 20.17 25.50
CA LEU A 539 -7.33 18.93 24.83
C LEU A 539 -8.75 19.05 24.28
N LEU A 540 -9.67 19.59 25.07
CA LEU A 540 -11.06 19.76 24.64
C LEU A 540 -11.18 20.79 23.51
N ASN A 541 -10.39 21.86 23.55
CA ASN A 541 -10.31 22.82 22.45
C ASN A 541 -9.74 22.20 21.17
N MET A 542 -8.75 21.29 21.29
CA MET A 542 -8.26 20.52 20.15
C MET A 542 -9.35 19.61 19.59
N VAL A 543 -10.09 18.88 20.44
CA VAL A 543 -11.22 18.03 20.04
C VAL A 543 -12.28 18.85 19.32
N TYR A 544 -12.73 19.95 19.91
CA TYR A 544 -13.73 20.85 19.32
C TYR A 544 -13.28 21.37 17.95
N GLY A 545 -12.07 21.92 17.85
CA GLY A 545 -11.53 22.42 16.59
C GLY A 545 -11.44 21.34 15.50
N THR A 546 -11.06 20.12 15.91
CA THR A 546 -10.97 18.97 15.00
C THR A 546 -12.35 18.49 14.54
N VAL A 547 -13.37 18.49 15.42
CA VAL A 547 -14.76 18.16 15.06
C VAL A 547 -15.35 19.20 14.10
N CYS A 548 -15.06 20.49 14.29
CA CYS A 548 -15.46 21.53 13.34
C CYS A 548 -14.85 21.32 11.95
N PHE A 549 -13.56 20.97 11.89
CA PHE A 549 -12.89 20.60 10.64
C PHE A 549 -13.52 19.35 10.03
N ALA A 550 -13.79 18.32 10.84
CA ALA A 550 -14.44 17.09 10.39
C ALA A 550 -15.83 17.36 9.80
N LEU A 551 -16.65 18.20 10.43
CA LEU A 551 -17.98 18.57 9.94
C LEU A 551 -17.89 19.28 8.58
N LEU A 552 -17.00 20.27 8.45
CA LEU A 552 -16.83 21.03 7.20
C LEU A 552 -16.53 20.08 6.04
N PHE A 553 -15.49 19.25 6.18
CA PHE A 553 -15.05 18.38 5.09
C PHE A 553 -15.97 17.18 4.85
N SER A 554 -16.59 16.62 5.89
CA SER A 554 -17.57 15.54 5.70
C SER A 554 -18.85 16.05 5.03
N PHE A 555 -19.34 17.24 5.39
CA PHE A 555 -20.50 17.85 4.75
C PHE A 555 -20.22 18.20 3.29
N THR A 556 -19.16 18.97 3.03
CA THR A 556 -18.78 19.33 1.65
C THR A 556 -18.50 18.09 0.82
N GLY A 557 -17.79 17.10 1.37
CA GLY A 557 -17.56 15.82 0.72
C GLY A 557 -18.87 15.12 0.35
N THR A 558 -19.83 15.04 1.27
CA THR A 558 -21.13 14.38 1.01
C THR A 558 -21.92 15.08 -0.10
N VAL A 559 -21.94 16.42 -0.11
CA VAL A 559 -22.59 17.21 -1.18
C VAL A 559 -21.90 16.99 -2.54
N LEU A 560 -20.56 17.01 -2.58
CA LEU A 560 -19.81 16.71 -3.81
C LEU A 560 -20.07 15.28 -4.32
N GLY A 561 -20.33 14.34 -3.40
CA GLY A 561 -20.71 12.98 -3.73
C GLY A 561 -22.06 12.91 -4.45
N GLY A 562 -23.05 13.67 -3.98
CA GLY A 562 -24.34 13.78 -4.65
C GLY A 562 -24.24 14.42 -6.04
N LEU A 563 -23.40 15.46 -6.21
CA LEU A 563 -23.13 16.06 -7.52
C LEU A 563 -22.46 15.07 -8.49
N TRP A 564 -21.53 14.25 -7.98
CA TRP A 564 -20.95 13.17 -8.78
C TRP A 564 -22.00 12.12 -9.17
N ALA A 565 -22.83 11.67 -8.22
CA ALA A 565 -23.88 10.69 -8.46
C ALA A 565 -24.90 11.17 -9.50
N ASP A 566 -25.26 12.46 -9.47
CA ASP A 566 -26.14 13.07 -10.47
C ASP A 566 -25.54 12.98 -11.87
N ARG A 567 -24.24 13.28 -12.01
CA ARG A 567 -23.52 13.19 -13.29
C ARG A 567 -23.27 11.77 -13.77
N ALA A 568 -23.07 10.82 -12.86
CA ALA A 568 -22.73 9.45 -13.20
C ALA A 568 -23.96 8.57 -13.42
N TRP A 569 -24.99 8.75 -12.60
CA TRP A 569 -26.16 7.87 -12.51
C TRP A 569 -27.50 8.57 -12.74
N GLY A 570 -27.49 9.89 -13.02
CA GLY A 570 -28.70 10.67 -13.27
C GLY A 570 -29.54 10.96 -12.02
N ARG A 571 -28.98 10.77 -10.81
CA ARG A 571 -29.65 11.11 -9.54
C ARG A 571 -28.69 11.65 -8.49
N PHE A 572 -29.10 12.70 -7.79
CA PHE A 572 -28.29 13.29 -6.72
C PHE A 572 -28.17 12.40 -5.46
N TRP A 573 -29.21 11.64 -5.12
CA TRP A 573 -29.26 10.79 -3.93
C TRP A 573 -30.21 9.61 -4.15
N GLY A 574 -29.96 8.48 -3.49
CA GLY A 574 -30.74 7.25 -3.65
C GLY A 574 -30.73 6.33 -2.44
N TRP A 575 -30.32 6.82 -1.27
CA TRP A 575 -30.35 6.10 0.00
C TRP A 575 -29.57 4.80 0.01
N ASP A 576 -28.54 4.68 -0.83
CA ASP A 576 -27.70 3.48 -0.80
C ASP A 576 -26.84 3.44 0.48
N PRO A 577 -26.39 2.25 0.93
CA PRO A 577 -25.63 2.11 2.17
C PRO A 577 -24.42 3.06 2.30
N LYS A 578 -23.74 3.44 1.21
CA LYS A 578 -22.59 4.36 1.26
C LYS A 578 -23.01 5.82 1.42
N GLU A 579 -24.05 6.23 0.70
CA GLU A 579 -24.68 7.53 0.87
C GLU A 579 -25.15 7.71 2.33
N ASN A 580 -25.83 6.71 2.89
CA ASN A 580 -26.28 6.71 4.29
C ASN A 580 -25.09 6.74 5.27
N GLY A 581 -24.02 5.99 4.96
CA GLY A 581 -22.79 6.00 5.76
C GLY A 581 -22.14 7.39 5.80
N ALA A 582 -22.07 8.10 4.66
CA ALA A 582 -21.54 9.45 4.60
C ALA A 582 -22.41 10.44 5.39
N LEU A 583 -23.74 10.38 5.20
CA LEU A 583 -24.70 11.20 5.93
C LEU A 583 -24.60 11.00 7.45
N MET A 584 -24.47 9.75 7.91
CA MET A 584 -24.32 9.44 9.34
C MET A 584 -23.12 10.13 9.97
N VAL A 585 -21.99 10.22 9.26
CA VAL A 585 -20.79 10.95 9.74
C VAL A 585 -21.07 12.45 9.86
N VAL A 586 -21.75 13.05 8.88
CA VAL A 586 -22.12 14.48 8.90
C VAL A 586 -23.04 14.76 10.09
N LEU A 587 -24.12 13.99 10.21
CA LEU A 587 -25.10 14.15 11.28
C LEU A 587 -24.48 13.95 12.65
N TRP A 588 -23.58 12.98 12.81
CA TRP A 588 -22.89 12.76 14.08
C TRP A 588 -22.03 13.96 14.48
N ASN A 589 -21.22 14.49 13.56
CA ASN A 589 -20.39 15.66 13.85
C ASN A 589 -21.25 16.89 14.18
N ALA A 590 -22.35 17.11 13.45
CA ALA A 590 -23.30 18.18 13.75
C ALA A 590 -23.95 18.00 15.13
N LEU A 591 -24.33 16.77 15.47
CA LEU A 591 -24.91 16.41 16.78
C LEU A 591 -23.94 16.69 17.92
N VAL A 592 -22.65 16.35 17.77
CA VAL A 592 -21.63 16.65 18.81
C VAL A 592 -21.57 18.15 19.10
N LEU A 593 -21.50 18.98 18.05
CA LEU A 593 -21.44 20.44 18.20
C LEU A 593 -22.75 21.02 18.74
N HIS A 594 -23.89 20.50 18.30
CA HIS A 594 -25.19 20.92 18.78
C HIS A 594 -25.38 20.58 20.26
N ALA A 595 -25.07 19.35 20.67
CA ALA A 595 -25.18 18.91 22.06
C ALA A 595 -24.30 19.74 23.01
N LEU A 596 -23.12 20.15 22.54
CA LEU A 596 -22.24 21.04 23.29
C LEU A 596 -22.83 22.45 23.41
N ARG A 597 -23.28 23.06 22.30
CA ARG A 597 -23.85 24.41 22.29
C ARG A 597 -25.18 24.51 23.04
N ALA A 598 -25.99 23.46 22.99
CA ALA A 598 -27.25 23.36 23.72
C ALA A 598 -27.06 23.04 25.22
N GLY A 599 -25.82 22.79 25.67
CA GLY A 599 -25.53 22.46 27.07
C GLY A 599 -25.98 21.06 27.50
N LEU A 600 -26.37 20.19 26.57
CA LEU A 600 -26.76 18.79 26.83
C LEU A 600 -25.57 17.96 27.29
N VAL A 601 -24.39 18.29 26.77
CA VAL A 601 -23.12 17.69 27.18
C VAL A 601 -22.11 18.77 27.57
N ARG A 602 -21.24 18.42 28.51
CA ARG A 602 -20.07 19.24 28.88
C ARG A 602 -18.77 18.58 28.42
N GLU A 603 -17.66 18.91 29.06
CA GLU A 603 -16.29 18.51 28.69
C GLU A 603 -16.13 17.01 28.45
N ARG A 604 -16.54 16.19 29.43
CA ARG A 604 -16.42 14.72 29.35
C ARG A 604 -17.34 14.13 28.28
N GLY A 605 -18.51 14.75 28.09
CA GLY A 605 -19.45 14.33 27.06
C GLY A 605 -18.93 14.63 25.66
N LEU A 606 -18.27 15.77 25.45
CA LEU A 606 -17.58 16.09 24.20
C LEU A 606 -16.52 15.02 23.85
N ALA A 607 -15.69 14.65 24.82
CA ALA A 607 -14.69 13.59 24.62
C ALA A 607 -15.33 12.25 24.25
N ASN A 608 -16.38 11.82 24.95
CA ASN A 608 -17.09 10.57 24.67
C ASN A 608 -17.79 10.56 23.30
N LEU A 609 -18.44 11.66 22.92
CA LEU A 609 -19.09 11.79 21.61
C LEU A 609 -18.07 11.79 20.47
N ALA A 610 -16.90 12.39 20.67
CA ALA A 610 -15.80 12.33 19.71
C ALA A 610 -15.27 10.89 19.55
N ILE A 611 -15.12 10.14 20.65
CA ILE A 611 -14.73 8.71 20.61
C ILE A 611 -15.77 7.90 19.83
N PHE A 612 -17.06 8.13 20.05
CA PHE A 612 -18.11 7.44 19.29
C PHE A 612 -18.11 7.83 17.81
N GLY A 613 -17.64 9.03 17.46
CA GLY A 613 -17.39 9.43 16.07
C GLY A 613 -16.49 8.43 15.33
N ASN A 614 -15.48 7.87 16.00
CA ASN A 614 -14.64 6.81 15.41
C ASN A 614 -15.43 5.56 15.03
N VAL A 615 -16.42 5.16 15.84
CA VAL A 615 -17.31 4.03 15.56
C VAL A 615 -18.14 4.31 14.32
N VAL A 616 -18.77 5.50 14.28
CA VAL A 616 -19.60 5.96 13.16
C VAL A 616 -18.80 5.98 11.85
N THR A 617 -17.61 6.59 11.84
CA THR A 617 -16.75 6.66 10.66
C THR A 617 -16.20 5.30 10.24
N SER A 618 -15.81 4.44 11.18
CA SER A 618 -15.32 3.09 10.86
C SER A 618 -16.41 2.20 10.28
N PHE A 619 -17.65 2.31 10.77
CA PHE A 619 -18.79 1.61 10.20
C PHE A 619 -19.13 2.11 8.79
N SER A 620 -19.16 3.44 8.59
CA SER A 620 -19.37 4.04 7.28
C SER A 620 -18.33 3.59 6.25
N TRP A 621 -17.06 3.53 6.66
CA TRP A 621 -15.96 3.23 5.75
C TRP A 621 -15.73 1.72 5.51
N PHE A 622 -15.75 0.90 6.57
CA PHE A 622 -15.53 -0.56 6.46
C PHE A 622 -16.82 -1.36 6.51
N GLY A 623 -17.72 -1.05 7.44
CA GLY A 623 -18.95 -1.81 7.68
C GLY A 623 -19.88 -1.83 6.47
N VAL A 624 -20.05 -0.69 5.79
CA VAL A 624 -20.90 -0.61 4.60
C VAL A 624 -20.41 -1.52 3.46
N ASN A 625 -19.09 -1.61 3.25
CA ASN A 625 -18.53 -2.51 2.23
C ASN A 625 -18.77 -4.00 2.56
N MET A 626 -18.96 -4.33 3.85
CA MET A 626 -19.23 -5.70 4.31
C MET A 626 -20.70 -6.10 4.17
N LEU A 627 -21.62 -5.16 3.95
CA LEU A 627 -23.04 -5.46 3.77
C LEU A 627 -23.32 -6.16 2.42
N GLY A 628 -22.40 -6.06 1.44
CA GLY A 628 -22.53 -6.72 0.15
C GLY A 628 -23.65 -6.19 -0.77
N VAL A 629 -24.38 -5.15 -0.33
CA VAL A 629 -25.52 -4.55 -1.06
C VAL A 629 -25.13 -3.21 -1.69
N GLY A 630 -25.58 -2.99 -2.93
CA GLY A 630 -25.48 -1.69 -3.64
C GLY A 630 -24.42 -1.65 -4.75
N LEU A 631 -24.54 -0.66 -5.63
CA LEU A 631 -23.70 -0.43 -6.84
C LEU A 631 -22.22 -0.09 -6.54
N HIS A 632 -21.80 -0.19 -5.28
CA HIS A 632 -20.50 0.25 -4.79
C HIS A 632 -19.69 -0.85 -4.07
N SER A 633 -20.10 -2.11 -4.12
CA SER A 633 -19.40 -3.25 -3.47
C SER A 633 -18.13 -3.66 -4.22
N TYR A 634 -17.12 -2.80 -4.22
CA TYR A 634 -15.86 -2.99 -4.98
C TYR A 634 -14.69 -3.52 -4.16
N GLY A 635 -14.84 -3.75 -2.85
CA GLY A 635 -13.75 -4.21 -1.98
C GLY A 635 -14.27 -5.00 -0.79
N PHE A 636 -14.32 -6.32 -0.93
CA PHE A 636 -14.68 -7.21 0.17
C PHE A 636 -13.47 -7.44 1.08
N MET A 637 -13.65 -7.20 2.37
CA MET A 637 -12.67 -7.44 3.43
C MET A 637 -13.11 -8.67 4.23
N GLU A 638 -12.88 -9.86 3.70
CA GLU A 638 -13.14 -11.08 4.46
C GLU A 638 -12.29 -11.10 5.74
N GLY A 639 -12.91 -11.38 6.88
CA GLY A 639 -12.27 -11.32 8.20
C GLY A 639 -12.16 -9.92 8.81
N GLY A 640 -12.41 -8.85 8.05
CA GLY A 640 -12.40 -7.48 8.58
C GLY A 640 -13.53 -7.22 9.60
N PHE A 641 -14.64 -7.96 9.52
CA PHE A 641 -15.78 -7.78 10.42
C PHE A 641 -15.41 -8.02 11.88
N LYS A 642 -14.63 -9.08 12.18
CA LYS A 642 -14.14 -9.36 13.54
C LYS A 642 -13.27 -8.20 14.05
N TRP A 643 -12.40 -7.66 13.21
CA TRP A 643 -11.56 -6.51 13.56
C TRP A 643 -12.36 -5.22 13.74
N LEU A 644 -13.38 -4.99 12.93
CA LEU A 644 -14.31 -3.88 13.09
C LEU A 644 -15.08 -3.99 14.42
N LEU A 645 -15.62 -5.16 14.75
CA LEU A 645 -16.29 -5.39 16.03
C LEU A 645 -15.35 -5.21 17.22
N LEU A 646 -14.13 -5.75 17.16
CA LEU A 646 -13.11 -5.54 18.19
C LEU A 646 -12.78 -4.05 18.36
N PHE A 647 -12.65 -3.32 17.25
CA PHE A 647 -12.45 -1.88 17.28
C PHE A 647 -13.62 -1.17 17.94
N VAL A 648 -14.87 -1.46 17.54
CA VAL A 648 -16.08 -0.88 18.14
C VAL A 648 -16.15 -1.17 19.65
N ALA A 649 -15.93 -2.42 20.05
CA ALA A 649 -15.90 -2.81 21.46
C ALA A 649 -14.84 -2.03 22.25
N SER A 650 -13.65 -1.82 21.67
CA SER A 650 -12.60 -1.01 22.30
C SER A 650 -13.03 0.45 22.52
N GLN A 651 -13.71 1.07 21.54
CA GLN A 651 -14.19 2.45 21.67
C GLN A 651 -15.29 2.56 22.72
N LEU A 652 -16.25 1.61 22.72
CA LEU A 652 -17.33 1.55 23.72
C LEU A 652 -16.78 1.37 25.14
N LEU A 653 -15.76 0.52 25.33
CA LEU A 653 -15.08 0.36 26.61
C LEU A 653 -14.50 1.70 27.12
N VAL A 654 -13.82 2.45 26.26
CA VAL A 654 -13.27 3.76 26.64
C VAL A 654 -14.36 4.78 26.95
N ILE A 655 -15.49 4.76 26.22
CA ILE A 655 -16.65 5.62 26.52
C ILE A 655 -17.21 5.31 27.91
N VAL A 656 -17.37 4.02 28.25
CA VAL A 656 -17.80 3.59 29.60
C VAL A 656 -16.84 4.12 30.66
N LEU A 657 -15.53 4.00 30.45
CA LEU A 657 -14.52 4.58 31.35
C LEU A 657 -14.69 6.11 31.48
N GLY A 658 -14.97 6.81 30.38
CA GLY A 658 -15.23 8.25 30.36
C GLY A 658 -16.47 8.68 31.17
N THR A 659 -17.43 7.79 31.38
CA THR A 659 -18.64 8.06 32.18
C THR A 659 -18.44 7.85 33.69
N LEU A 660 -17.30 7.29 34.11
CA LEU A 660 -17.04 7.00 35.52
C LEU A 660 -17.16 8.26 36.41
N PRO A 661 -17.61 8.10 37.69
CA PRO A 661 -17.73 9.21 38.63
C PRO A 661 -16.42 9.98 38.83
N LYS A 662 -16.48 11.31 38.97
CA LYS A 662 -15.30 12.19 39.10
C LYS A 662 -14.33 11.79 40.22
N LYS A 663 -14.82 11.16 41.29
CA LYS A 663 -13.97 10.62 42.39
C LYS A 663 -12.94 9.57 41.94
N LEU A 664 -13.22 8.86 40.84
CA LEU A 664 -12.31 7.88 40.25
C LEU A 664 -11.27 8.51 39.33
N TRP A 665 -11.47 9.77 38.92
CA TRP A 665 -10.53 10.48 38.06
C TRP A 665 -9.41 11.07 38.90
N ARG A 666 -8.19 10.57 38.72
CA ARG A 666 -7.01 11.06 39.44
C ARG A 666 -6.75 12.55 39.19
N SER A 667 -6.98 13.04 37.98
CA SER A 667 -6.80 14.46 37.66
C SER A 667 -7.78 15.41 38.36
N TYR A 668 -8.90 14.90 38.89
CA TYR A 668 -9.91 15.70 39.60
C TYR A 668 -9.93 15.46 41.11
N ARG A 669 -9.04 14.60 41.64
CA ARG A 669 -8.85 14.50 43.08
C ARG A 669 -8.14 15.76 43.56
N LYS A 670 -8.71 16.44 44.56
CA LYS A 670 -7.97 17.47 45.30
C LYS A 670 -6.68 16.84 45.82
N ALA A 671 -5.55 17.51 45.65
CA ALA A 671 -4.33 17.14 46.37
C ALA A 671 -4.69 17.13 47.86
N ALA A 672 -4.56 15.96 48.48
CA ALA A 672 -4.73 15.83 49.93
C ALA A 672 -3.51 16.42 50.63
#